data_AF-A0A497MSE4-F1
#
_entry.id   AF-A0A497MSE4-F1
#
_cell.length_a   1.000
_cell.length_b   1.000
_cell.length_c   1.000
_cell.angle_alpha   90.00
_cell.angle_beta   90.00
_cell.angle_gamma   90.00
#
_symmetry.space_group_name_H-M   'P 1'
#
loop_
_entity.id
_entity.type
_entity.pdbx_description
1 polymer ?
#
loop_
_entity_poly.entity_id
_entity_poly.type
_entity_poly.pdbx_seq_one_letter_code
_entity_poly.pdbx_strand_id
1 'polypeptide(L)'
;MRCMSRKIFATTVIATVILMLTTALLPVVVTAAPEDPADWYITVEGVLDSDTYVLYPYAKKSLKIGISKFGELIDANTKTGLEYGGVIDPFAADPEVVPEFEWSQGWVINITYAYSGWYRNVWAFALYSDSFDTSSIGGDWKRADRADSTTVLGGRKYGGKGLSDAGWIDIGYVETEPLKVLYNGPRKFIALSRTIIYEDEGKEFPLVRLDLTFIFNKVKKYVIVLKDIKRLDDRKFSSGFQIEFSNRGEWDLGLEETPGSYVHIFEGLDTVYDGEWHTFYDNTKEIDYDVAQIISTEPWGYVGFAAFWPQPLSKYVEDTSYLSRKTMLTTISTHVAEFIGDGSSRDFTITPPENPSPVEYPRGDGHWSDAPMVFLDGMLQAPDSDYTWDSSTDTVHFTSPPHAGAKIWIVYKTEVKQLDMSVEPTIASGLTPGTPYVIAEWDFDLNEKGDQFRAVTVYGVTDRHDASDDNMGPAYGDLLDREVRYLLDEVFNPIDLNDAVHKQTKRWVEFKVADLDGTITLDHRPFYDVGVDRWDQYCSFSERVIDLSVSPPKVLNRTKGEYDVSVDAKGYATITGLIPGHLYKILYSTLPQVSGEVELTTELFDSFENMMVCDTKSFDPEDIDIEWTDNLGVDHGVYIEVGEIKIHWKEPLNSMASDKKNLTWSLANGNFSLPITRWTEKEDNFKVFMEQVHRGNVSDITTPINITLFNDSETPTEVGSLEFDLGKFEKWITDSHDISVTWPHDRETVHVDMLTHTLTIEDLIVQFNYYPATDTNETIVTLKLKLSVDYEEHLGGRYEWVVVAKHSTADTAAAIMVAEILKNKQLEIGVSGLDMLHDPGPKMPYVMAKFGPTNTLADYYIPGTRPSLKDDWCHHWPVSSSNIITVGGPLASLTTEYVNEFTDAFYAFNGTHRGVPKPWAHPDIKGKIFAPTIWDKTANTFAGAGWAVVAVYKDINGTVIFTVWGMTADDTYYACKWVHDNIETLQTMNPGVTSLVLKIDYTTCPYSASIVERLGTISEKYPEDP
;
A
#
# COMPACT_ATOMS: atom_id res chain seq x y z
N MET A 1 -57.50 -37.58 -87.93
CA MET A 1 -58.26 -38.03 -86.74
C MET A 1 -57.24 -38.33 -85.64
N ARG A 2 -57.27 -37.57 -84.52
CA ARG A 2 -56.55 -37.74 -83.22
C ARG A 2 -55.01 -37.79 -83.30
N CYS A 3 -54.21 -36.88 -82.74
CA CYS A 3 -54.21 -36.20 -81.43
C CYS A 3 -54.46 -37.15 -80.25
N MET A 4 -53.42 -37.90 -79.86
CA MET A 4 -53.10 -38.30 -78.49
C MET A 4 -51.70 -38.95 -78.46
N SER A 5 -51.00 -38.84 -77.33
CA SER A 5 -49.69 -39.43 -77.02
C SER A 5 -48.43 -38.59 -77.33
N ARG A 6 -48.23 -37.52 -76.56
CA ARG A 6 -46.89 -36.98 -76.21
C ARG A 6 -46.88 -36.09 -74.95
N LYS A 7 -47.91 -36.19 -74.09
CA LYS A 7 -48.08 -35.36 -72.89
C LYS A 7 -47.87 -36.09 -71.55
N ILE A 8 -47.37 -37.33 -71.56
CA ILE A 8 -47.19 -38.10 -70.30
C ILE A 8 -45.71 -38.33 -69.95
N PHE A 9 -44.77 -38.26 -70.90
CA PHE A 9 -43.35 -38.47 -70.57
C PHE A 9 -42.59 -37.18 -70.19
N ALA A 10 -42.99 -36.02 -70.72
CA ALA A 10 -42.35 -34.74 -70.39
C ALA A 10 -42.76 -34.20 -69.01
N THR A 11 -43.99 -34.50 -68.57
CA THR A 11 -44.54 -33.99 -67.30
C THR A 11 -43.96 -34.74 -66.10
N THR A 12 -43.65 -36.03 -66.25
CA THR A 12 -43.06 -36.83 -65.16
C THR A 12 -41.59 -36.49 -64.97
N VAL A 13 -40.81 -36.26 -66.04
CA VAL A 13 -39.38 -35.88 -65.91
C VAL A 13 -39.23 -34.47 -65.36
N ILE A 14 -40.08 -33.51 -65.75
CA ILE A 14 -40.05 -32.14 -65.20
C ILE A 14 -40.54 -32.12 -63.74
N ALA A 15 -41.55 -32.91 -63.38
CA ALA A 15 -41.99 -33.02 -61.97
C ALA A 15 -40.93 -33.69 -61.08
N THR A 16 -40.18 -34.67 -61.59
CA THR A 16 -39.13 -35.33 -60.80
C THR A 16 -37.88 -34.46 -60.68
N VAL A 17 -37.52 -33.68 -61.71
CA VAL A 17 -36.40 -32.72 -61.65
C VAL A 17 -36.73 -31.50 -60.79
N ILE A 18 -37.97 -31.00 -60.81
CA ILE A 18 -38.41 -29.92 -59.90
C ILE A 18 -38.50 -30.42 -58.45
N LEU A 19 -38.95 -31.67 -58.22
CA LEU A 19 -38.98 -32.24 -56.87
C LEU A 19 -37.58 -32.53 -56.31
N MET A 20 -36.62 -32.93 -57.17
CA MET A 20 -35.21 -33.09 -56.78
C MET A 20 -34.46 -31.75 -56.59
N LEU A 21 -34.84 -30.69 -57.31
CA LEU A 21 -34.29 -29.33 -57.11
C LEU A 21 -34.89 -28.64 -55.87
N THR A 22 -36.12 -28.97 -55.45
CA THR A 22 -36.71 -28.43 -54.21
C THR A 22 -36.27 -29.14 -52.93
N THR A 23 -35.67 -30.34 -53.01
CA THR A 23 -35.07 -31.02 -51.85
C THR A 23 -33.59 -30.68 -51.63
N ALA A 24 -32.96 -29.96 -52.57
CA ALA A 24 -31.56 -29.50 -52.45
C ALA A 24 -31.43 -28.05 -51.93
N LEU A 25 -32.55 -27.42 -51.55
CA LEU A 25 -32.62 -26.13 -50.88
C LEU A 25 -33.56 -26.25 -49.66
N LEU A 26 -33.31 -27.24 -48.80
CA LEU A 26 -33.62 -26.98 -47.40
C LEU A 26 -32.61 -25.91 -46.96
N PRO A 27 -33.03 -24.73 -46.47
CA PRO A 27 -32.10 -23.96 -45.67
C PRO A 27 -31.63 -24.94 -44.59
N VAL A 28 -30.33 -25.18 -44.53
CA VAL A 28 -29.75 -25.65 -43.28
C VAL A 28 -30.18 -24.56 -42.30
N VAL A 29 -31.22 -24.83 -41.53
CA VAL A 29 -31.49 -24.04 -40.34
C VAL A 29 -30.34 -24.44 -39.44
N VAL A 30 -29.22 -23.74 -39.61
CA VAL A 30 -28.26 -23.58 -38.53
C VAL A 30 -29.08 -22.84 -37.49
N THR A 31 -29.69 -23.59 -36.57
CA THR A 31 -30.12 -22.98 -35.32
C THR A 31 -28.83 -22.48 -34.71
N ALA A 32 -28.57 -21.17 -34.82
CA ALA A 32 -27.55 -20.53 -34.01
C ALA A 32 -27.78 -20.99 -32.56
N ALA A 33 -26.69 -21.27 -31.84
CA ALA A 33 -26.80 -21.41 -30.39
C ALA A 33 -27.57 -20.17 -29.87
N PRO A 34 -28.48 -20.34 -28.90
CA PRO A 34 -29.12 -19.17 -28.31
C PRO A 34 -28.03 -18.19 -27.86
N GLU A 35 -28.11 -16.94 -28.30
CA GLU A 35 -27.23 -15.87 -27.82
C GLU A 35 -27.31 -15.84 -26.30
N ASP A 36 -26.16 -15.66 -25.65
CA ASP A 36 -26.11 -15.60 -24.19
C ASP A 36 -27.03 -14.47 -23.70
N PRO A 37 -27.83 -14.69 -22.63
CA PRO A 37 -28.71 -13.67 -22.10
C PRO A 37 -27.98 -12.38 -21.75
N ALA A 38 -28.55 -11.23 -22.15
CA ALA A 38 -27.91 -9.93 -21.94
C ALA A 38 -27.67 -9.60 -20.46
N ASP A 39 -28.50 -10.11 -19.55
CA ASP A 39 -28.36 -9.91 -18.10
C ASP A 39 -27.25 -10.75 -17.46
N TRP A 40 -26.56 -11.59 -18.24
CA TRP A 40 -25.36 -12.29 -17.79
C TRP A 40 -24.13 -11.41 -17.76
N TYR A 41 -24.15 -10.26 -18.45
CA TYR A 41 -22.97 -9.41 -18.57
C TYR A 41 -23.26 -7.95 -18.22
N ILE A 42 -22.21 -7.24 -17.84
CA ILE A 42 -22.27 -5.80 -17.63
C ILE A 42 -20.95 -5.14 -18.01
N THR A 43 -21.03 -4.02 -18.73
CA THR A 43 -19.91 -3.13 -18.97
C THR A 43 -19.99 -1.92 -18.05
N VAL A 44 -18.85 -1.54 -17.47
CA VAL A 44 -18.74 -0.42 -16.54
C VAL A 44 -17.64 0.53 -16.99
N GLU A 45 -18.03 1.77 -17.22
CA GLU A 45 -17.15 2.86 -17.64
C GLU A 45 -16.35 3.43 -16.46
N GLY A 46 -15.04 3.61 -16.68
CA GLY A 46 -14.19 4.49 -15.88
C GLY A 46 -14.39 5.96 -16.24
N VAL A 47 -13.94 6.84 -15.36
CA VAL A 47 -14.16 8.29 -15.43
C VAL A 47 -12.94 9.12 -15.00
N LEU A 48 -11.75 8.52 -14.91
CA LEU A 48 -10.49 9.19 -14.54
C LEU A 48 -10.16 10.37 -15.48
N ASP A 49 -10.31 10.17 -16.79
CA ASP A 49 -10.06 11.17 -17.83
C ASP A 49 -10.94 12.43 -17.72
N SER A 50 -12.15 12.26 -17.21
CA SER A 50 -13.14 13.32 -16.99
C SER A 50 -13.16 13.87 -15.56
N ASP A 51 -12.30 13.36 -14.67
CA ASP A 51 -12.19 13.83 -13.28
C ASP A 51 -11.22 15.02 -13.11
N THR A 52 -11.28 15.64 -11.94
CA THR A 52 -10.57 16.88 -11.61
C THR A 52 -9.22 16.63 -10.94
N TYR A 53 -8.65 15.43 -11.06
CA TYR A 53 -7.36 15.09 -10.47
C TYR A 53 -6.21 15.70 -11.26
N VAL A 54 -5.90 16.97 -11.03
CA VAL A 54 -4.83 17.69 -11.76
C VAL A 54 -3.44 17.26 -11.30
N LEU A 55 -3.28 16.80 -10.05
CA LEU A 55 -1.98 16.53 -9.43
C LEU A 55 -1.49 15.08 -9.58
N TYR A 56 -2.32 14.24 -10.21
CA TYR A 56 -1.94 12.87 -10.53
C TYR A 56 -0.73 12.88 -11.48
N PRO A 57 0.40 12.24 -11.13
CA PRO A 57 1.65 12.39 -11.88
C PRO A 57 1.67 11.61 -13.21
N TYR A 58 0.68 10.75 -13.43
CA TYR A 58 0.57 9.87 -14.59
C TYR A 58 -0.58 10.26 -15.53
N ALA A 59 -0.63 9.63 -16.70
CA ALA A 59 -1.66 9.91 -17.70
C ALA A 59 -3.06 9.56 -17.17
N LYS A 60 -4.04 10.44 -17.38
CA LYS A 60 -5.42 10.26 -16.90
C LYS A 60 -6.28 9.50 -17.90
N LYS A 61 -5.84 8.35 -18.40
CA LYS A 61 -6.68 7.49 -19.25
C LYS A 61 -7.60 6.66 -18.36
N SER A 62 -8.86 6.50 -18.78
CA SER A 62 -9.86 5.71 -18.05
C SER A 62 -9.74 4.22 -18.40
N LEU A 63 -10.00 3.38 -17.41
CA LEU A 63 -10.21 1.95 -17.59
C LEU A 63 -11.71 1.67 -17.77
N LYS A 64 -12.09 0.76 -18.65
CA LYS A 64 -13.46 0.26 -18.81
C LYS A 64 -13.42 -1.26 -18.64
N ILE A 65 -14.38 -1.80 -17.90
CA ILE A 65 -14.39 -3.24 -17.56
C ILE A 65 -15.67 -3.91 -18.04
N GLY A 66 -15.54 -5.11 -18.60
CA GLY A 66 -16.64 -6.05 -18.79
C GLY A 66 -16.61 -7.14 -17.74
N ILE A 67 -17.78 -7.56 -17.26
CA ILE A 67 -17.93 -8.60 -16.24
C ILE A 67 -19.04 -9.56 -16.65
N SER A 68 -18.81 -10.85 -16.46
CA SER A 68 -19.85 -11.88 -16.55
C SER A 68 -20.40 -12.27 -15.18
N LYS A 69 -21.60 -12.86 -15.15
CA LYS A 69 -22.17 -13.48 -13.97
C LYS A 69 -21.36 -14.67 -13.45
N PHE A 70 -20.53 -15.29 -14.28
CA PHE A 70 -19.76 -16.49 -13.92
C PHE A 70 -18.37 -16.17 -13.36
N GLY A 71 -17.93 -14.91 -13.43
CA GLY A 71 -16.67 -14.46 -12.84
C GLY A 71 -15.62 -14.00 -13.83
N GLU A 72 -15.91 -14.03 -15.13
CA GLU A 72 -14.99 -13.60 -16.18
C GLU A 72 -14.99 -12.05 -16.25
N LEU A 73 -13.82 -11.46 -16.49
CA LEU A 73 -13.64 -10.03 -16.79
C LEU A 73 -13.85 -9.75 -18.29
N ILE A 74 -14.94 -10.29 -18.85
CA ILE A 74 -15.35 -10.08 -20.23
C ILE A 74 -16.88 -9.95 -20.28
N ASP A 75 -17.36 -8.90 -20.97
CA ASP A 75 -18.74 -8.71 -21.39
C ASP A 75 -18.89 -9.13 -22.86
N ALA A 76 -19.55 -10.26 -23.07
CA ALA A 76 -19.77 -10.83 -24.40
C ALA A 76 -20.66 -9.95 -25.31
N ASN A 77 -21.52 -9.11 -24.72
CA ASN A 77 -22.48 -8.31 -25.47
C ASN A 77 -21.81 -7.10 -26.12
N THR A 78 -20.91 -6.47 -25.39
CA THR A 78 -20.20 -5.26 -25.81
C THR A 78 -18.80 -5.55 -26.35
N LYS A 79 -18.30 -6.78 -26.16
CA LYS A 79 -16.92 -7.19 -26.46
C LYS A 79 -15.94 -6.30 -25.70
N THR A 80 -16.15 -6.20 -24.39
CA THR A 80 -15.30 -5.40 -23.49
C THR A 80 -14.74 -6.31 -22.41
N GLY A 81 -13.44 -6.24 -22.19
CA GLY A 81 -12.70 -6.96 -21.17
C GLY A 81 -12.10 -5.99 -20.16
N LEU A 82 -10.83 -5.64 -20.32
CA LEU A 82 -10.08 -4.70 -19.47
C LEU A 82 -9.58 -3.50 -20.31
N GLU A 83 -10.46 -2.89 -21.10
CA GLU A 83 -10.16 -1.82 -22.05
C GLU A 83 -9.55 -0.57 -21.37
N TYR A 84 -8.36 -0.17 -21.79
CA TYR A 84 -7.64 1.00 -21.32
C TYR A 84 -7.56 2.11 -22.37
N GLY A 85 -8.02 3.30 -21.98
CA GLY A 85 -7.92 4.51 -22.80
C GLY A 85 -8.75 4.49 -24.09
N GLY A 86 -9.64 3.51 -24.27
CA GLY A 86 -10.37 3.32 -25.53
C GLY A 86 -9.52 2.75 -26.66
N VAL A 87 -8.39 2.10 -26.34
CA VAL A 87 -7.41 1.65 -27.33
C VAL A 87 -7.05 0.17 -27.19
N ILE A 88 -6.60 -0.27 -26.01
CA ILE A 88 -6.10 -1.63 -25.79
C ILE A 88 -7.03 -2.36 -24.84
N ASP A 89 -7.38 -3.60 -25.14
CA ASP A 89 -8.13 -4.48 -24.25
C ASP A 89 -7.46 -5.86 -24.22
N PRO A 90 -6.75 -6.22 -23.15
CA PRO A 90 -5.98 -7.46 -23.10
C PRO A 90 -6.83 -8.73 -22.92
N PHE A 91 -8.13 -8.61 -22.60
CA PHE A 91 -9.00 -9.76 -22.37
C PHE A 91 -10.09 -9.90 -23.43
N ALA A 92 -10.45 -8.80 -24.10
CA ALA A 92 -11.38 -8.82 -25.23
C ALA A 92 -10.83 -7.89 -26.33
N ALA A 93 -9.71 -8.31 -26.94
CA ALA A 93 -9.11 -7.62 -28.07
C ALA A 93 -10.11 -7.49 -29.25
N ASP A 94 -9.77 -6.70 -30.27
CA ASP A 94 -10.66 -6.57 -31.44
C ASP A 94 -10.90 -7.98 -32.07
N PRO A 95 -12.16 -8.46 -32.17
CA PRO A 95 -12.46 -9.77 -32.72
C PRO A 95 -12.13 -9.92 -34.21
N GLU A 96 -11.90 -8.82 -34.93
CA GLU A 96 -11.36 -8.85 -36.29
C GLU A 96 -9.84 -9.12 -36.32
N VAL A 97 -9.16 -8.95 -35.18
CA VAL A 97 -7.72 -9.10 -35.01
C VAL A 97 -7.40 -10.41 -34.27
N VAL A 98 -7.90 -10.60 -33.05
CA VAL A 98 -7.76 -11.83 -32.28
C VAL A 98 -9.11 -12.54 -32.28
N PRO A 99 -9.23 -13.75 -32.87
CA PRO A 99 -10.49 -14.46 -32.90
C PRO A 99 -11.09 -14.65 -31.51
N GLU A 100 -12.37 -14.32 -31.35
CA GLU A 100 -13.06 -14.35 -30.05
C GLU A 100 -13.02 -15.70 -29.32
N PHE A 101 -12.88 -16.81 -30.06
CA PHE A 101 -12.75 -18.12 -29.42
C PHE A 101 -11.41 -18.35 -28.76
N GLU A 102 -10.40 -17.51 -28.98
CA GLU A 102 -9.10 -17.62 -28.34
C GLU A 102 -9.09 -16.88 -27.00
N TRP A 103 -9.91 -15.84 -26.83
CA TRP A 103 -10.03 -15.05 -25.59
C TRP A 103 -10.29 -15.94 -24.37
N SER A 104 -9.27 -16.09 -23.53
CA SER A 104 -9.31 -16.93 -22.34
C SER A 104 -8.99 -16.12 -21.09
N GLN A 105 -10.02 -15.84 -20.29
CA GLN A 105 -9.89 -15.19 -18.99
C GLN A 105 -10.90 -15.79 -18.02
N GLY A 106 -10.47 -16.09 -16.79
CA GLY A 106 -11.36 -16.53 -15.71
C GLY A 106 -10.67 -17.37 -14.64
N TRP A 107 -11.32 -18.44 -14.22
CA TRP A 107 -10.89 -19.26 -13.08
C TRP A 107 -11.14 -20.76 -13.25
N VAL A 108 -10.33 -21.55 -12.54
CA VAL A 108 -10.42 -23.02 -12.45
C VAL A 108 -10.47 -23.42 -10.97
N ILE A 109 -11.28 -24.42 -10.62
CA ILE A 109 -11.29 -25.04 -9.29
C ILE A 109 -11.28 -26.56 -9.39
N ASN A 110 -10.51 -27.19 -8.51
CA ASN A 110 -10.50 -28.63 -8.30
C ASN A 110 -10.71 -28.93 -6.81
N ILE A 111 -11.52 -29.96 -6.52
CA ILE A 111 -11.94 -30.32 -5.16
C ILE A 111 -11.71 -31.82 -4.99
N THR A 112 -10.72 -32.19 -4.19
CA THR A 112 -10.40 -33.59 -3.90
C THR A 112 -10.73 -33.92 -2.44
N TYR A 113 -11.48 -34.99 -2.22
CA TYR A 113 -11.94 -35.40 -0.88
C TYR A 113 -12.31 -36.88 -0.86
N ALA A 114 -12.75 -37.36 0.29
CA ALA A 114 -13.34 -38.68 0.46
C ALA A 114 -14.75 -38.59 1.06
N TYR A 115 -15.66 -39.44 0.60
CA TYR A 115 -16.98 -39.60 1.20
C TYR A 115 -17.23 -41.05 1.58
N SER A 116 -17.54 -41.30 2.85
CA SER A 116 -17.62 -42.65 3.43
C SER A 116 -16.35 -43.46 3.14
N GLY A 117 -15.19 -42.79 3.16
CA GLY A 117 -13.88 -43.35 2.85
C GLY A 117 -13.54 -43.39 1.36
N TRP A 118 -14.50 -43.30 0.44
CA TRP A 118 -14.23 -43.43 -0.99
C TRP A 118 -13.70 -42.14 -1.63
N TYR A 119 -12.69 -42.25 -2.49
CA TYR A 119 -12.16 -41.15 -3.29
C TYR A 119 -13.23 -40.40 -4.09
N ARG A 120 -13.18 -39.07 -4.06
CA ARG A 120 -14.03 -38.14 -4.80
C ARG A 120 -13.17 -37.02 -5.38
N ASN A 121 -13.43 -36.65 -6.62
CA ASN A 121 -12.88 -35.44 -7.23
C ASN A 121 -13.95 -34.75 -8.08
N VAL A 122 -14.14 -33.45 -7.84
CA VAL A 122 -15.04 -32.57 -8.60
C VAL A 122 -14.25 -31.37 -9.07
N TRP A 123 -14.44 -30.98 -10.32
CA TRP A 123 -13.77 -29.83 -10.92
C TRP A 123 -14.77 -28.98 -11.70
N ALA A 124 -14.46 -27.69 -11.78
CA ALA A 124 -15.20 -26.73 -12.57
C ALA A 124 -14.28 -25.61 -13.05
N PHE A 125 -14.61 -24.99 -14.16
CA PHE A 125 -13.96 -23.76 -14.58
C PHE A 125 -14.93 -22.88 -15.35
N ALA A 126 -14.80 -21.58 -15.14
CA ALA A 126 -15.39 -20.56 -15.99
C ALA A 126 -14.26 -19.74 -16.59
N LEU A 127 -13.97 -20.04 -17.85
CA LEU A 127 -13.18 -19.21 -18.75
C LEU A 127 -14.14 -18.68 -19.82
N TYR A 128 -13.82 -17.54 -20.42
CA TYR A 128 -14.64 -17.03 -21.51
C TYR A 128 -14.68 -17.97 -22.72
N SER A 129 -13.54 -18.55 -23.07
CA SER A 129 -13.43 -19.61 -24.06
C SER A 129 -12.51 -20.73 -23.58
N ASP A 130 -12.63 -21.90 -24.21
CA ASP A 130 -11.69 -23.02 -24.05
C ASP A 130 -10.70 -23.18 -25.21
N SER A 131 -10.62 -22.17 -26.08
CA SER A 131 -9.65 -21.98 -27.18
C SER A 131 -9.54 -23.14 -28.17
N PHE A 132 -10.63 -23.90 -28.37
CA PHE A 132 -10.66 -25.00 -29.35
C PHE A 132 -11.16 -24.56 -30.73
N ASP A 133 -12.38 -24.00 -30.80
CA ASP A 133 -12.94 -23.40 -32.01
C ASP A 133 -14.08 -22.43 -31.66
N THR A 134 -14.77 -21.86 -32.65
CA THR A 134 -15.89 -20.92 -32.44
C THR A 134 -17.05 -21.43 -31.57
N SER A 135 -17.17 -22.74 -31.33
CA SER A 135 -18.17 -23.33 -30.42
C SER A 135 -17.72 -23.38 -28.96
N SER A 136 -16.51 -22.92 -28.69
CA SER A 136 -15.88 -22.81 -27.36
C SER A 136 -16.24 -21.53 -26.60
N ILE A 137 -16.83 -20.55 -27.26
CA ILE A 137 -17.14 -19.24 -26.67
C ILE A 137 -18.35 -19.36 -25.74
N GLY A 138 -18.20 -18.85 -24.51
CA GLY A 138 -19.30 -18.59 -23.59
C GLY A 138 -20.25 -19.77 -23.35
N GLY A 139 -21.56 -19.47 -23.31
CA GLY A 139 -22.62 -20.44 -23.04
C GLY A 139 -22.82 -20.77 -21.55
N ASP A 140 -23.98 -21.34 -21.20
CA ASP A 140 -24.21 -21.85 -19.85
C ASP A 140 -23.29 -23.05 -19.53
N TRP A 141 -23.24 -23.43 -18.26
CA TRP A 141 -22.48 -24.57 -17.76
C TRP A 141 -22.76 -25.87 -18.52
N LYS A 142 -21.70 -26.54 -18.99
CA LYS A 142 -21.79 -27.86 -19.65
C LYS A 142 -21.05 -28.92 -18.86
N ARG A 143 -21.71 -30.06 -18.62
CA ARG A 143 -21.04 -31.24 -18.08
C ARG A 143 -20.12 -31.85 -19.12
N ALA A 144 -18.87 -32.13 -18.76
CA ALA A 144 -17.92 -32.84 -19.62
C ALA A 144 -17.31 -34.06 -18.92
N ASP A 145 -16.79 -35.00 -19.72
CA ASP A 145 -16.09 -36.20 -19.24
C ASP A 145 -14.72 -35.89 -18.65
N ARG A 146 -14.09 -34.82 -19.13
CA ARG A 146 -12.81 -34.26 -18.69
C ARG A 146 -12.73 -32.78 -19.09
N ALA A 147 -11.85 -32.01 -18.46
CA ALA A 147 -11.72 -30.57 -18.69
C ALA A 147 -11.37 -30.20 -20.14
N ASP A 148 -10.43 -30.94 -20.74
CA ASP A 148 -9.97 -30.78 -22.12
C ASP A 148 -10.80 -31.56 -23.15
N SER A 149 -12.06 -31.89 -22.83
CA SER A 149 -12.95 -32.59 -23.76
C SER A 149 -13.03 -31.86 -25.11
N THR A 150 -13.00 -32.64 -26.18
CA THR A 150 -13.15 -32.16 -27.58
C THR A 150 -14.54 -32.48 -28.15
N THR A 151 -15.36 -33.20 -27.39
CA THR A 151 -16.77 -33.50 -27.73
C THR A 151 -17.73 -32.59 -26.98
N VAL A 152 -17.31 -32.06 -25.83
CA VAL A 152 -18.00 -31.01 -25.09
C VAL A 152 -17.10 -29.77 -25.04
N LEU A 153 -17.43 -28.81 -25.90
CA LEU A 153 -16.74 -27.53 -26.04
C LEU A 153 -17.50 -26.41 -25.33
N GLY A 154 -16.78 -25.41 -24.86
CA GLY A 154 -17.32 -24.24 -24.17
C GLY A 154 -16.40 -23.78 -23.05
N GLY A 155 -16.36 -22.47 -22.81
CA GLY A 155 -15.55 -21.85 -21.76
C GLY A 155 -16.01 -22.20 -20.33
N ARG A 156 -17.24 -22.70 -20.16
CA ARG A 156 -17.82 -23.01 -18.85
C ARG A 156 -18.13 -24.50 -18.73
N LYS A 157 -17.26 -25.24 -18.05
CA LYS A 157 -17.40 -26.70 -17.93
C LYS A 157 -17.21 -27.20 -16.51
N TYR A 158 -17.87 -28.30 -16.22
CA TYR A 158 -17.76 -29.00 -14.94
C TYR A 158 -17.78 -30.51 -15.14
N GLY A 159 -17.27 -31.22 -14.14
CA GLY A 159 -17.30 -32.67 -14.09
C GLY A 159 -16.72 -33.20 -12.79
N GLY A 160 -16.61 -34.51 -12.72
CA GLY A 160 -16.09 -35.17 -11.54
C GLY A 160 -16.30 -36.67 -11.57
N LYS A 161 -15.47 -37.37 -10.80
CA LYS A 161 -15.53 -38.82 -10.64
C LYS A 161 -15.42 -39.21 -9.16
N GLY A 162 -16.25 -40.15 -8.75
CA GLY A 162 -16.20 -40.77 -7.43
C GLY A 162 -16.10 -42.28 -7.51
N LEU A 163 -15.41 -42.91 -6.56
CA LEU A 163 -15.40 -44.37 -6.41
C LEU A 163 -16.53 -44.88 -5.51
N SER A 164 -17.03 -46.08 -5.79
CA SER A 164 -17.99 -46.76 -4.94
C SER A 164 -17.76 -48.25 -5.00
N ASP A 165 -18.48 -49.03 -4.18
CA ASP A 165 -18.51 -50.49 -4.28
C ASP A 165 -18.88 -51.00 -5.69
N ALA A 166 -19.62 -50.20 -6.46
CA ALA A 166 -20.03 -50.51 -7.83
C ALA A 166 -19.05 -50.02 -8.90
N GLY A 167 -17.94 -49.39 -8.51
CA GLY A 167 -16.96 -48.76 -9.39
C GLY A 167 -17.14 -47.24 -9.50
N TRP A 168 -16.60 -46.67 -10.58
CA TRP A 168 -16.63 -45.23 -10.84
C TRP A 168 -18.04 -44.73 -11.13
N ILE A 169 -18.40 -43.63 -10.48
CA ILE A 169 -19.62 -42.87 -10.71
C ILE A 169 -19.29 -41.45 -11.16
N ASP A 170 -20.16 -40.91 -12.02
CA ASP A 170 -20.13 -39.51 -12.40
C ASP A 170 -20.73 -38.65 -11.28
N ILE A 171 -19.99 -37.63 -10.88
CA ILE A 171 -20.39 -36.63 -9.87
C ILE A 171 -20.08 -35.23 -10.41
N GLY A 172 -20.45 -34.21 -9.65
CA GLY A 172 -20.24 -32.81 -9.97
C GLY A 172 -21.45 -32.18 -10.65
N TYR A 173 -21.88 -31.02 -10.14
CA TYR A 173 -22.81 -30.12 -10.78
C TYR A 173 -22.52 -28.68 -10.36
N VAL A 174 -22.77 -27.71 -11.24
CA VAL A 174 -22.46 -26.30 -10.99
C VAL A 174 -23.63 -25.43 -11.41
N GLU A 175 -23.91 -24.40 -10.62
CA GLU A 175 -24.81 -23.32 -11.03
C GLU A 175 -24.29 -21.97 -10.58
N THR A 176 -24.71 -20.92 -11.30
CA THR A 176 -24.34 -19.53 -11.01
C THR A 176 -25.59 -18.67 -10.91
N GLU A 177 -25.72 -17.92 -9.81
CA GLU A 177 -26.80 -16.96 -9.60
C GLU A 177 -26.70 -15.77 -10.57
N PRO A 178 -27.79 -15.02 -10.82
CA PRO A 178 -27.71 -13.78 -11.59
C PRO A 178 -26.68 -12.81 -10.99
N LEU A 179 -25.95 -12.09 -11.85
CA LEU A 179 -24.97 -11.10 -11.40
C LEU A 179 -25.67 -10.02 -10.57
N LYS A 180 -25.16 -9.78 -9.36
CA LYS A 180 -25.76 -8.84 -8.44
C LYS A 180 -24.94 -7.56 -8.35
N VAL A 181 -25.37 -6.51 -9.01
CA VAL A 181 -24.81 -5.16 -8.82
C VAL A 181 -25.22 -4.66 -7.43
N LEU A 182 -24.27 -4.64 -6.50
CA LEU A 182 -24.48 -4.20 -5.13
C LEU A 182 -24.48 -2.67 -5.04
N TYR A 183 -23.58 -2.02 -5.77
CA TYR A 183 -23.44 -0.57 -5.77
C TYR A 183 -22.91 -0.07 -7.12
N ASN A 184 -23.51 0.97 -7.69
CA ASN A 184 -23.05 1.61 -8.92
C ASN A 184 -23.21 3.13 -8.81
N GLY A 185 -22.24 3.77 -8.17
CA GLY A 185 -22.19 5.21 -8.01
C GLY A 185 -21.23 5.90 -8.98
N PRO A 186 -21.02 7.21 -8.83
CA PRO A 186 -20.22 8.00 -9.77
C PRO A 186 -18.74 7.60 -9.82
N ARG A 187 -18.16 7.13 -8.71
CA ARG A 187 -16.76 6.69 -8.65
C ARG A 187 -16.55 5.26 -8.17
N LYS A 188 -17.54 4.60 -7.58
CA LYS A 188 -17.41 3.21 -7.10
C LYS A 188 -18.47 2.30 -7.72
N PHE A 189 -18.02 1.16 -8.20
CA PHE A 189 -18.85 0.06 -8.68
C PHE A 189 -18.51 -1.21 -7.90
N ILE A 190 -19.53 -1.92 -7.44
CA ILE A 190 -19.41 -3.20 -6.75
C ILE A 190 -20.44 -4.17 -7.31
N ALA A 191 -19.99 -5.35 -7.75
CA ALA A 191 -20.85 -6.45 -8.16
C ALA A 191 -20.40 -7.77 -7.53
N LEU A 192 -21.36 -8.67 -7.33
CA LEU A 192 -21.14 -10.01 -6.78
C LEU A 192 -21.58 -11.05 -7.82
N SER A 193 -20.64 -11.91 -8.23
CA SER A 193 -20.89 -13.18 -8.90
C SER A 193 -20.87 -14.30 -7.85
N ARG A 194 -21.84 -15.21 -7.90
CA ARG A 194 -21.95 -16.32 -6.97
C ARG A 194 -22.17 -17.62 -7.72
N THR A 195 -21.25 -18.56 -7.54
CA THR A 195 -21.29 -19.90 -8.11
C THR A 195 -21.31 -20.93 -7.00
N ILE A 196 -22.18 -21.94 -7.10
CA ILE A 196 -22.27 -23.05 -6.15
C ILE A 196 -21.94 -24.35 -6.87
N ILE A 197 -21.06 -25.14 -6.25
CA ILE A 197 -20.60 -26.44 -6.75
C ILE A 197 -21.17 -27.53 -5.86
N TYR A 198 -21.77 -28.54 -6.49
CA TYR A 198 -22.46 -29.67 -5.85
C TYR A 198 -21.78 -30.98 -6.22
N GLU A 199 -21.97 -32.01 -5.38
CA GLU A 199 -21.59 -33.39 -5.73
C GLU A 199 -22.58 -34.00 -6.74
N ASP A 200 -23.85 -33.60 -6.71
CA ASP A 200 -24.94 -34.23 -7.46
C ASP A 200 -25.78 -33.23 -8.28
N GLU A 201 -26.33 -33.71 -9.40
CA GLU A 201 -27.22 -32.92 -10.27
C GLU A 201 -28.57 -32.56 -9.60
N GLY A 202 -28.96 -33.28 -8.55
CA GLY A 202 -30.16 -33.00 -7.75
C GLY A 202 -30.01 -31.79 -6.83
N LYS A 203 -28.78 -31.28 -6.67
CA LYS A 203 -28.42 -30.16 -5.78
C LYS A 203 -28.66 -30.46 -4.30
N GLU A 204 -28.65 -31.74 -3.93
CA GLU A 204 -28.87 -32.17 -2.54
C GLU A 204 -27.60 -31.98 -1.68
N PHE A 205 -26.42 -32.05 -2.29
CA PHE A 205 -25.13 -32.04 -1.61
C PHE A 205 -24.24 -30.89 -2.13
N PRO A 206 -24.43 -29.65 -1.62
CA PRO A 206 -23.54 -28.54 -1.94
C PRO A 206 -22.16 -28.77 -1.32
N LEU A 207 -21.11 -28.63 -2.11
CA LEU A 207 -19.71 -28.75 -1.68
C LEU A 207 -19.17 -27.40 -1.25
N VAL A 208 -19.07 -26.46 -2.19
CA VAL A 208 -18.49 -25.12 -1.97
C VAL A 208 -19.29 -24.03 -2.67
N ARG A 209 -19.19 -22.82 -2.14
CA ARG A 209 -19.66 -21.58 -2.77
C ARG A 209 -18.46 -20.71 -3.09
N LEU A 210 -18.39 -20.25 -4.34
CA LEU A 210 -17.43 -19.27 -4.82
C LEU A 210 -18.15 -17.93 -4.98
N ASP A 211 -17.78 -16.95 -4.16
CA ASP A 211 -18.25 -15.58 -4.24
C ASP A 211 -17.13 -14.69 -4.80
N LEU A 212 -17.33 -14.14 -6.00
CA LEU A 212 -16.41 -13.18 -6.63
C LEU A 212 -17.00 -11.78 -6.51
N THR A 213 -16.39 -10.95 -5.68
CA THR A 213 -16.77 -9.54 -5.49
C THR A 213 -15.84 -8.65 -6.28
N PHE A 214 -16.37 -8.01 -7.32
CA PHE A 214 -15.69 -7.03 -8.14
C PHE A 214 -15.82 -5.66 -7.50
N ILE A 215 -14.69 -5.01 -7.17
CA ILE A 215 -14.63 -3.64 -6.66
C ILE A 215 -13.86 -2.81 -7.67
N PHE A 216 -14.57 -1.94 -8.39
CA PHE A 216 -13.99 -1.04 -9.37
C PHE A 216 -14.18 0.41 -8.94
N ASN A 217 -13.07 1.05 -8.59
CA ASN A 217 -13.05 2.49 -8.43
C ASN A 217 -12.81 3.11 -9.81
N LYS A 218 -13.84 3.76 -10.36
CA LYS A 218 -13.90 4.27 -11.73
C LYS A 218 -12.87 5.36 -12.02
N VAL A 219 -12.23 5.93 -11.00
CA VAL A 219 -11.12 6.87 -11.16
C VAL A 219 -9.74 6.22 -11.01
N LYS A 220 -9.68 4.88 -11.02
CA LYS A 220 -8.46 4.09 -10.96
C LYS A 220 -8.28 3.30 -12.25
N LYS A 221 -7.08 2.75 -12.41
CA LYS A 221 -6.68 1.94 -13.57
C LYS A 221 -6.63 0.44 -13.26
N TYR A 222 -7.38 0.03 -12.23
CA TYR A 222 -7.47 -1.36 -11.81
C TYR A 222 -8.85 -1.72 -11.27
N VAL A 223 -9.13 -3.02 -11.25
CA VAL A 223 -10.27 -3.65 -10.56
C VAL A 223 -9.76 -4.68 -9.55
N ILE A 224 -10.31 -4.66 -8.35
CA ILE A 224 -10.04 -5.67 -7.31
C ILE A 224 -11.11 -6.75 -7.42
N VAL A 225 -10.70 -8.02 -7.38
CA VAL A 225 -11.59 -9.17 -7.34
C VAL A 225 -11.30 -9.99 -6.08
N LEU A 226 -12.16 -9.83 -5.07
CA LEU A 226 -12.16 -10.66 -3.86
C LEU A 226 -12.82 -12.00 -4.19
N LYS A 227 -12.19 -13.11 -3.81
CA LYS A 227 -12.61 -14.47 -4.16
C LYS A 227 -12.74 -15.27 -2.88
N ASP A 228 -13.98 -15.38 -2.40
CA ASP A 228 -14.29 -16.11 -1.17
C ASP A 228 -14.76 -17.52 -1.52
N ILE A 229 -13.98 -18.53 -1.15
CA ILE A 229 -14.29 -19.94 -1.34
C ILE A 229 -14.74 -20.53 0.00
N LYS A 230 -16.04 -20.80 0.11
CA LYS A 230 -16.67 -21.24 1.36
C LYS A 230 -17.16 -22.68 1.29
N ARG A 231 -16.84 -23.51 2.28
CA ARG A 231 -17.40 -24.86 2.41
C ARG A 231 -18.86 -24.80 2.85
N LEU A 232 -19.72 -25.47 2.08
CA LEU A 232 -21.15 -25.63 2.38
C LEU A 232 -21.49 -27.03 2.91
N ASP A 233 -20.70 -28.03 2.54
CA ASP A 233 -20.91 -29.43 2.91
C ASP A 233 -20.86 -29.64 4.43
N ASP A 234 -21.90 -30.28 4.96
CA ASP A 234 -22.05 -30.60 6.39
C ASP A 234 -22.29 -32.09 6.66
N ARG A 235 -22.04 -32.93 5.64
CA ARG A 235 -22.25 -34.38 5.74
C ARG A 235 -21.22 -35.01 6.67
N LYS A 236 -21.71 -35.81 7.62
CA LYS A 236 -20.89 -36.50 8.64
C LYS A 236 -19.72 -37.35 8.11
N PHE A 237 -19.87 -37.96 6.94
CA PHE A 237 -18.90 -38.92 6.39
C PHE A 237 -17.96 -38.31 5.34
N SER A 238 -17.94 -36.98 5.25
CA SER A 238 -17.07 -36.22 4.36
C SER A 238 -15.72 -35.95 5.04
N SER A 239 -14.61 -36.11 4.33
CA SER A 239 -13.29 -35.69 4.82
C SER A 239 -13.11 -34.16 4.74
N GLY A 240 -11.90 -33.68 5.06
CA GLY A 240 -11.45 -32.36 4.59
C GLY A 240 -11.41 -32.31 3.07
N PHE A 241 -11.62 -31.12 2.50
CA PHE A 241 -11.54 -30.86 1.07
C PHE A 241 -10.18 -30.25 0.76
N GLN A 242 -9.36 -30.93 -0.06
CA GLN A 242 -8.22 -30.29 -0.70
C GLN A 242 -8.75 -29.49 -1.89
N ILE A 243 -8.57 -28.17 -1.85
CA ILE A 243 -9.00 -27.26 -2.90
C ILE A 243 -7.78 -26.72 -3.62
N GLU A 244 -7.88 -26.66 -4.94
CA GLU A 244 -6.99 -25.89 -5.78
C GLU A 244 -7.85 -24.88 -6.53
N PHE A 245 -7.58 -23.60 -6.31
CA PHE A 245 -8.29 -22.52 -6.97
C PHE A 245 -7.31 -21.68 -7.75
N SER A 246 -7.59 -21.42 -9.02
CA SER A 246 -6.68 -20.70 -9.88
C SER A 246 -7.34 -19.62 -10.70
N ASN A 247 -6.62 -18.50 -10.84
CA ASN A 247 -6.83 -17.54 -11.90
C ASN A 247 -6.04 -17.91 -13.15
N ARG A 248 -6.69 -17.68 -14.29
CA ARG A 248 -6.12 -17.92 -15.62
C ARG A 248 -6.44 -16.73 -16.52
N GLY A 249 -5.47 -16.32 -17.33
CA GLY A 249 -5.69 -15.24 -18.29
C GLY A 249 -4.63 -15.20 -19.37
N GLU A 250 -5.06 -15.24 -20.62
CA GLU A 250 -4.31 -14.72 -21.75
C GLU A 250 -4.26 -13.19 -21.68
N TRP A 251 -3.14 -12.61 -22.07
CA TRP A 251 -2.94 -11.17 -22.07
C TRP A 251 -2.63 -10.67 -23.47
N ASP A 252 -3.69 -10.37 -24.22
CA ASP A 252 -3.65 -9.82 -25.58
C ASP A 252 -3.31 -8.33 -25.57
N LEU A 253 -2.18 -7.95 -24.95
CA LEU A 253 -1.80 -6.56 -24.74
C LEU A 253 -1.22 -5.92 -26.02
N GLY A 254 -2.04 -5.79 -27.05
CA GLY A 254 -1.65 -5.22 -28.33
C GLY A 254 -2.80 -5.00 -29.32
N LEU A 255 -2.45 -4.72 -30.57
CA LEU A 255 -3.41 -4.43 -31.68
C LEU A 255 -3.22 -5.34 -32.89
N GLU A 256 -2.40 -6.39 -32.76
CA GLU A 256 -2.11 -7.37 -33.81
C GLU A 256 -2.71 -8.73 -33.47
N GLU A 257 -2.78 -9.64 -34.45
CA GLU A 257 -3.41 -10.97 -34.30
C GLU A 257 -2.71 -11.85 -33.24
N THR A 258 -1.41 -11.65 -33.03
CA THR A 258 -0.62 -12.33 -32.00
C THR A 258 0.21 -11.28 -31.26
N PRO A 259 -0.40 -10.52 -30.33
CA PRO A 259 0.25 -9.38 -29.70
C PRO A 259 1.35 -9.87 -28.75
N GLY A 260 2.60 -9.61 -29.11
CA GLY A 260 3.77 -10.01 -28.32
C GLY A 260 3.94 -9.16 -27.07
N SER A 261 4.29 -9.78 -25.95
CA SER A 261 4.67 -9.06 -24.72
C SER A 261 5.85 -9.71 -24.00
N TYR A 262 6.64 -8.90 -23.31
CA TYR A 262 7.56 -9.41 -22.27
C TYR A 262 6.78 -9.57 -20.97
N VAL A 263 7.12 -10.55 -20.14
CA VAL A 263 6.41 -10.79 -18.89
C VAL A 263 7.31 -11.36 -17.82
N HIS A 264 7.19 -10.79 -16.63
CA HIS A 264 7.87 -11.26 -15.44
C HIS A 264 6.92 -11.33 -14.25
N ILE A 265 7.03 -12.40 -13.45
CA ILE A 265 6.35 -12.53 -12.15
C ILE A 265 7.30 -12.10 -11.03
N PHE A 266 7.06 -10.92 -10.47
CA PHE A 266 7.71 -10.44 -9.26
C PHE A 266 7.13 -11.16 -8.04
N GLU A 267 7.98 -11.81 -7.25
CA GLU A 267 7.56 -12.56 -6.07
C GLU A 267 7.81 -11.78 -4.76
N GLY A 268 6.98 -12.06 -3.75
CA GLY A 268 7.27 -11.67 -2.35
C GLY A 268 7.34 -10.16 -2.14
N LEU A 269 6.38 -9.41 -2.69
CA LEU A 269 6.32 -7.96 -2.48
C LEU A 269 5.62 -7.64 -1.16
N ASP A 270 6.26 -6.78 -0.37
CA ASP A 270 5.80 -6.37 0.96
C ASP A 270 4.37 -5.81 0.97
N THR A 271 3.56 -6.28 1.92
CA THR A 271 2.22 -5.75 2.19
C THR A 271 1.95 -5.63 3.69
N VAL A 272 1.09 -4.68 4.07
CA VAL A 272 0.55 -4.61 5.43
C VAL A 272 -0.44 -5.74 5.76
N TYR A 273 -0.90 -6.50 4.76
CA TYR A 273 -1.83 -7.63 4.91
C TYR A 273 -1.09 -8.94 5.18
N ASP A 274 -0.44 -9.00 6.34
CA ASP A 274 0.31 -10.16 6.83
C ASP A 274 -0.58 -11.34 7.29
N GLY A 275 0.04 -12.34 7.93
CA GLY A 275 -0.61 -13.52 8.49
C GLY A 275 -1.84 -13.23 9.38
N GLU A 276 -1.88 -12.10 10.07
CA GLU A 276 -2.99 -11.73 10.96
C GLU A 276 -4.25 -11.29 10.21
N TRP A 277 -4.14 -11.02 8.91
CA TRP A 277 -5.26 -10.63 8.05
C TRP A 277 -5.94 -11.80 7.36
N HIS A 278 -5.47 -13.04 7.57
CA HIS A 278 -5.99 -14.22 6.90
C HIS A 278 -6.00 -15.46 7.80
N THR A 279 -7.16 -16.06 8.05
CA THR A 279 -7.37 -17.16 9.03
C THR A 279 -6.58 -18.44 8.75
N PHE A 280 -6.10 -18.64 7.52
CA PHE A 280 -5.28 -19.80 7.11
C PHE A 280 -3.80 -19.66 7.42
N TYR A 281 -3.36 -18.49 7.87
CA TYR A 281 -1.98 -18.16 8.15
C TYR A 281 -1.87 -17.69 9.60
N ASP A 282 -0.67 -17.74 10.16
CA ASP A 282 -0.37 -17.23 11.49
C ASP A 282 0.85 -16.32 11.43
N ASN A 283 1.22 -15.72 12.57
CA ASN A 283 2.34 -14.78 12.67
C ASN A 283 3.71 -15.43 12.38
N THR A 284 3.79 -16.74 12.14
CA THR A 284 5.04 -17.45 11.81
C THR A 284 5.23 -17.64 10.31
N LYS A 285 4.19 -17.44 9.51
CA LYS A 285 4.23 -17.52 8.04
C LYS A 285 3.98 -16.13 7.45
N GLU A 286 5.03 -15.57 6.85
CA GLU A 286 4.96 -14.30 6.11
C GLU A 286 3.98 -14.44 4.93
N ILE A 287 3.07 -13.47 4.81
CA ILE A 287 2.19 -13.34 3.64
C ILE A 287 2.58 -12.09 2.89
N ASP A 288 2.96 -12.30 1.64
CA ASP A 288 3.21 -11.25 0.66
C ASP A 288 2.22 -11.34 -0.51
N TYR A 289 2.43 -10.50 -1.52
CA TYR A 289 1.75 -10.62 -2.81
C TYR A 289 2.75 -10.74 -3.97
N ASP A 290 2.33 -11.41 -5.02
CA ASP A 290 3.10 -11.55 -6.26
C ASP A 290 2.47 -10.71 -7.38
N VAL A 291 3.25 -10.29 -8.38
CA VAL A 291 2.76 -9.49 -9.52
C VAL A 291 3.29 -10.03 -10.83
N ALA A 292 2.38 -10.47 -11.71
CA ALA A 292 2.70 -10.64 -13.12
C ALA A 292 2.62 -9.27 -13.82
N GLN A 293 3.73 -8.78 -14.37
CA GLN A 293 3.79 -7.57 -15.18
C GLN A 293 3.99 -7.91 -16.65
N ILE A 294 3.14 -7.39 -17.52
CA ILE A 294 3.12 -7.66 -18.95
C ILE A 294 3.45 -6.37 -19.71
N ILE A 295 4.52 -6.36 -20.51
CA ILE A 295 5.00 -5.18 -21.26
C ILE A 295 4.69 -5.37 -22.75
N SER A 296 3.82 -4.52 -23.29
CA SER A 296 3.41 -4.58 -24.70
C SER A 296 4.58 -4.34 -25.64
N THR A 297 4.72 -5.12 -26.71
CA THR A 297 5.66 -4.83 -27.80
C THR A 297 5.01 -4.16 -29.00
N GLU A 298 3.73 -4.39 -29.30
CA GLU A 298 3.04 -3.74 -30.41
C GLU A 298 1.56 -3.41 -30.08
N PRO A 299 1.21 -2.12 -29.90
CA PRO A 299 2.11 -0.96 -29.85
C PRO A 299 2.93 -0.94 -28.55
N TRP A 300 4.18 -0.52 -28.65
CA TRP A 300 4.95 -0.14 -27.46
C TRP A 300 4.23 0.95 -26.65
N GLY A 301 4.30 0.85 -25.33
CA GLY A 301 3.88 1.93 -24.42
C GLY A 301 2.80 1.56 -23.41
N TYR A 302 2.43 0.29 -23.27
CA TYR A 302 1.46 -0.19 -22.30
C TYR A 302 2.06 -1.24 -21.36
N VAL A 303 1.52 -1.29 -20.14
CA VAL A 303 1.85 -2.30 -19.14
C VAL A 303 0.55 -2.85 -18.58
N GLY A 304 0.32 -4.16 -18.73
CA GLY A 304 -0.71 -4.90 -18.03
C GLY A 304 -0.16 -5.47 -16.73
N PHE A 305 -1.00 -5.65 -15.71
CA PHE A 305 -0.58 -6.33 -14.49
C PHE A 305 -1.70 -7.12 -13.81
N ALA A 306 -1.32 -8.24 -13.18
CA ALA A 306 -2.13 -8.97 -12.22
C ALA A 306 -1.35 -9.20 -10.93
N ALA A 307 -1.84 -8.65 -9.82
CA ALA A 307 -1.28 -8.87 -8.49
C ALA A 307 -2.11 -9.87 -7.69
N PHE A 308 -1.47 -10.80 -6.98
CA PHE A 308 -2.10 -11.95 -6.32
C PHE A 308 -1.79 -11.96 -4.81
N TRP A 309 -2.83 -11.93 -3.98
CA TRP A 309 -2.71 -12.03 -2.52
C TRP A 309 -3.69 -13.06 -1.93
N PRO A 310 -3.30 -13.89 -0.96
CA PRO A 310 -1.92 -14.20 -0.59
C PRO A 310 -1.07 -14.63 -1.79
N GLN A 311 0.25 -14.67 -1.68
CA GLN A 311 1.09 -15.21 -2.75
C GLN A 311 0.64 -16.64 -3.15
N PRO A 312 0.44 -16.93 -4.45
CA PRO A 312 0.03 -18.25 -4.94
C PRO A 312 1.14 -19.30 -4.72
N LEU A 313 0.75 -20.56 -4.48
CA LEU A 313 1.70 -21.66 -4.36
C LEU A 313 2.35 -21.97 -5.71
N SER A 314 1.51 -22.13 -6.73
CA SER A 314 1.94 -22.35 -8.11
C SER A 314 1.70 -21.09 -8.95
N LYS A 315 2.73 -20.66 -9.66
CA LYS A 315 2.73 -19.47 -10.51
C LYS A 315 3.48 -19.77 -11.80
N TYR A 316 2.84 -19.52 -12.92
CA TYR A 316 3.33 -19.98 -14.20
C TYR A 316 2.96 -18.97 -15.28
N VAL A 317 3.94 -18.58 -16.09
CA VAL A 317 3.72 -17.81 -17.31
C VAL A 317 4.39 -18.47 -18.48
N GLU A 318 3.70 -18.52 -19.62
CA GLU A 318 4.21 -19.12 -20.84
C GLU A 318 3.63 -18.45 -22.06
N ASP A 319 4.37 -18.50 -23.16
CA ASP A 319 3.88 -18.12 -24.48
C ASP A 319 2.76 -19.09 -24.92
N THR A 320 1.62 -18.54 -25.36
CA THR A 320 0.43 -19.31 -25.74
C THR A 320 0.70 -20.37 -26.81
N SER A 321 1.74 -20.21 -27.62
CA SER A 321 2.16 -21.20 -28.63
C SER A 321 2.80 -22.47 -28.05
N TYR A 322 3.31 -22.41 -26.82
CA TYR A 322 3.88 -23.54 -26.09
C TYR A 322 2.95 -24.07 -24.99
N LEU A 323 1.90 -23.33 -24.64
CA LEU A 323 0.90 -23.75 -23.68
C LEU A 323 -0.04 -24.82 -24.24
N SER A 324 -0.26 -25.90 -23.48
CA SER A 324 -1.24 -26.91 -23.85
C SER A 324 -2.65 -26.53 -23.38
N ARG A 325 -3.68 -26.81 -24.19
CA ARG A 325 -5.10 -26.67 -23.78
C ARG A 325 -5.42 -27.46 -22.50
N LYS A 326 -4.71 -28.55 -22.21
CA LYS A 326 -4.89 -29.27 -20.93
C LYS A 326 -4.41 -28.41 -19.75
N THR A 327 -3.19 -27.85 -19.83
CA THR A 327 -2.62 -26.95 -18.81
C THR A 327 -3.53 -25.74 -18.56
N MET A 328 -4.08 -25.18 -19.62
CA MET A 328 -5.00 -24.05 -19.57
C MET A 328 -6.28 -24.36 -18.75
N LEU A 329 -6.80 -25.58 -18.87
CA LEU A 329 -8.13 -25.97 -18.39
C LEU A 329 -8.12 -26.83 -17.10
N THR A 330 -6.94 -27.24 -16.61
CA THR A 330 -6.80 -28.05 -15.39
C THR A 330 -5.90 -27.37 -14.37
N THR A 331 -6.02 -27.76 -13.10
CA THR A 331 -5.08 -27.37 -12.06
C THR A 331 -3.71 -28.02 -12.30
N ILE A 332 -2.65 -27.42 -11.74
CA ILE A 332 -1.26 -27.85 -11.98
C ILE A 332 -0.55 -28.27 -10.69
N SER A 333 -1.11 -27.98 -9.52
CA SER A 333 -0.50 -28.31 -8.23
C SER A 333 -0.77 -29.73 -7.74
N THR A 334 -1.87 -30.37 -8.13
CA THR A 334 -2.20 -31.71 -7.58
C THR A 334 -1.57 -32.83 -8.40
N HIS A 335 -0.80 -33.66 -7.70
CA HIS A 335 -0.22 -34.87 -8.23
C HIS A 335 -0.76 -36.12 -7.54
N VAL A 336 -0.85 -37.20 -8.31
CA VAL A 336 -1.22 -38.54 -7.82
C VAL A 336 -0.11 -39.50 -8.19
N ALA A 337 0.64 -39.94 -7.19
CA ALA A 337 1.62 -41.02 -7.36
C ALA A 337 0.90 -42.37 -7.20
N GLU A 338 0.98 -43.20 -8.24
CA GLU A 338 0.32 -44.51 -8.28
C GLU A 338 1.31 -45.65 -8.03
N PHE A 339 0.98 -46.54 -7.09
CA PHE A 339 1.76 -47.74 -6.78
C PHE A 339 0.88 -48.98 -6.76
N ILE A 340 1.52 -50.14 -6.86
CA ILE A 340 0.86 -51.45 -6.73
C ILE A 340 1.49 -52.20 -5.56
N GLY A 341 0.65 -52.63 -4.62
CA GLY A 341 1.08 -53.46 -3.49
C GLY A 341 1.59 -54.83 -3.96
N ASP A 342 2.70 -55.29 -3.39
CA ASP A 342 3.30 -56.60 -3.66
C ASP A 342 2.93 -57.65 -2.58
N GLY A 343 2.24 -57.25 -1.50
CA GLY A 343 1.92 -58.09 -0.35
C GLY A 343 3.00 -58.13 0.74
N SER A 344 4.12 -57.42 0.58
CA SER A 344 5.27 -57.45 1.50
C SER A 344 5.88 -56.09 1.84
N SER A 345 5.92 -55.17 0.88
CA SER A 345 6.48 -53.84 1.01
C SER A 345 5.55 -52.95 1.84
N ARG A 346 6.14 -52.08 2.65
CA ARG A 346 5.42 -51.11 3.49
C ARG A 346 5.74 -49.67 3.12
N ASP A 347 6.86 -49.47 2.46
CA ASP A 347 7.40 -48.14 2.17
C ASP A 347 7.19 -47.86 0.69
N PHE A 348 6.53 -46.75 0.41
CA PHE A 348 6.24 -46.29 -0.95
C PHE A 348 6.73 -44.84 -1.05
N THR A 349 7.83 -44.66 -1.77
CA THR A 349 8.55 -43.39 -1.88
C THR A 349 8.18 -42.68 -3.17
N ILE A 350 7.80 -41.40 -3.07
CA ILE A 350 7.65 -40.52 -4.22
C ILE A 350 9.05 -40.17 -4.72
N THR A 351 9.35 -40.52 -5.98
CA THR A 351 10.70 -40.33 -6.54
C THR A 351 10.65 -39.48 -7.81
N PRO A 352 11.35 -38.33 -7.86
CA PRO A 352 11.55 -37.55 -9.08
C PRO A 352 12.44 -38.29 -10.11
N PRO A 353 12.30 -38.03 -11.42
CA PRO A 353 11.40 -37.07 -12.06
C PRO A 353 10.01 -37.65 -12.36
N GLU A 354 9.80 -38.96 -12.12
CA GLU A 354 8.53 -39.64 -12.44
C GLU A 354 7.36 -39.05 -11.65
N ASN A 355 7.62 -38.70 -10.39
CA ASN A 355 6.69 -37.98 -9.54
C ASN A 355 7.42 -36.77 -8.91
N PRO A 356 6.91 -35.53 -9.08
CA PRO A 356 7.52 -34.35 -8.47
C PRO A 356 7.45 -34.42 -6.93
N SER A 357 8.38 -33.72 -6.26
CA SER A 357 8.42 -33.70 -4.79
C SER A 357 7.22 -32.94 -4.19
N PRO A 358 6.65 -33.41 -3.07
CA PRO A 358 5.59 -32.70 -2.35
C PRO A 358 6.05 -31.36 -1.78
N VAL A 359 5.09 -30.45 -1.61
CA VAL A 359 5.30 -29.15 -0.95
C VAL A 359 4.27 -28.93 0.16
N GLU A 360 4.66 -28.15 1.16
CA GLU A 360 3.73 -27.70 2.19
C GLU A 360 2.74 -26.66 1.66
N TYR A 361 1.52 -26.68 2.19
CA TYR A 361 0.46 -25.72 1.87
C TYR A 361 -0.48 -25.57 3.07
N PRO A 362 -1.29 -24.50 3.15
CA PRO A 362 -2.12 -24.21 4.31
C PRO A 362 -3.28 -25.20 4.45
N ARG A 363 -3.45 -25.72 5.67
CA ARG A 363 -4.48 -26.68 6.05
C ARG A 363 -5.63 -26.07 6.87
N GLY A 364 -5.59 -24.76 7.07
CA GLY A 364 -6.49 -24.01 7.96
C GLY A 364 -5.86 -23.70 9.32
N ASP A 365 -6.30 -22.61 9.95
CA ASP A 365 -5.89 -22.15 11.29
C ASP A 365 -4.36 -22.10 11.51
N GLY A 366 -3.62 -21.60 10.52
CA GLY A 366 -2.16 -21.48 10.57
C GLY A 366 -1.38 -22.80 10.44
N HIS A 367 -2.05 -23.95 10.31
CA HIS A 367 -1.38 -25.24 10.16
C HIS A 367 -0.94 -25.47 8.70
N TRP A 368 0.33 -25.84 8.49
CA TRP A 368 0.89 -26.15 7.17
C TRP A 368 1.43 -27.57 7.14
N SER A 369 1.19 -28.29 6.03
CA SER A 369 1.69 -29.65 5.88
C SER A 369 1.73 -30.11 4.43
N ASP A 370 2.82 -30.81 4.09
CA ASP A 370 3.05 -31.55 2.85
C ASP A 370 2.41 -32.95 2.83
N ALA A 371 1.80 -33.39 3.94
CA ALA A 371 1.34 -34.77 4.10
C ALA A 371 0.25 -35.16 3.07
N PRO A 372 0.39 -36.30 2.37
CA PRO A 372 -0.55 -36.71 1.33
C PRO A 372 -1.86 -37.28 1.88
N MET A 373 -2.91 -37.29 1.06
CA MET A 373 -4.01 -38.24 1.21
C MET A 373 -3.61 -39.58 0.60
N VAL A 374 -3.69 -40.65 1.39
CA VAL A 374 -3.35 -42.01 0.93
C VAL A 374 -4.62 -42.83 0.75
N PHE A 375 -4.81 -43.38 -0.44
CA PHE A 375 -5.92 -44.26 -0.76
C PHE A 375 -5.42 -45.67 -1.08
N LEU A 376 -6.06 -46.69 -0.51
CA LEU A 376 -5.84 -48.09 -0.79
C LEU A 376 -7.11 -48.66 -1.43
N ASP A 377 -7.03 -49.11 -2.68
CA ASP A 377 -8.15 -49.55 -3.51
C ASP A 377 -9.31 -48.54 -3.56
N GLY A 378 -8.96 -47.24 -3.51
CA GLY A 378 -9.92 -46.14 -3.52
C GLY A 378 -10.47 -45.73 -2.16
N MET A 379 -10.06 -46.40 -1.07
CA MET A 379 -10.45 -46.07 0.30
C MET A 379 -9.38 -45.26 1.01
N LEU A 380 -9.75 -44.11 1.56
CA LEU A 380 -8.89 -43.23 2.34
C LEU A 380 -8.35 -43.98 3.57
N GLN A 381 -7.05 -43.90 3.77
CA GLN A 381 -6.33 -44.47 4.91
C GLN A 381 -6.15 -43.41 5.99
N ALA A 382 -6.22 -43.80 7.25
CA ALA A 382 -6.05 -42.89 8.37
C ALA A 382 -4.55 -42.65 8.66
N PRO A 383 -4.07 -41.40 8.66
CA PRO A 383 -2.71 -41.10 9.10
C PRO A 383 -2.48 -41.54 10.55
N ASP A 384 -1.25 -41.92 10.87
CA ASP A 384 -0.74 -42.48 12.14
C ASP A 384 -1.35 -43.82 12.59
N SER A 385 -2.46 -44.24 12.00
CA SER A 385 -3.09 -45.55 12.24
C SER A 385 -2.74 -46.56 11.14
N ASP A 386 -2.98 -46.17 9.89
CA ASP A 386 -2.82 -47.04 8.73
C ASP A 386 -1.48 -46.79 8.02
N TYR A 387 -0.98 -45.56 8.09
CA TYR A 387 0.33 -45.17 7.57
C TYR A 387 0.95 -43.99 8.35
N THR A 388 2.25 -43.78 8.23
CA THR A 388 2.93 -42.54 8.63
C THR A 388 3.60 -41.89 7.43
N TRP A 389 3.76 -40.56 7.45
CA TRP A 389 4.44 -39.77 6.42
C TRP A 389 5.83 -39.34 6.91
N ASP A 390 6.85 -39.55 6.08
CA ASP A 390 8.21 -39.01 6.29
C ASP A 390 8.53 -37.95 5.23
N SER A 391 8.36 -36.67 5.60
CA SER A 391 8.66 -35.50 4.76
C SER A 391 10.14 -35.40 4.35
N SER A 392 11.06 -36.05 5.06
CA SER A 392 12.50 -35.97 4.71
C SER A 392 12.89 -36.89 3.56
N THR A 393 12.05 -37.89 3.28
CA THR A 393 12.28 -38.92 2.25
C THR A 393 11.11 -39.07 1.30
N ASP A 394 10.10 -38.20 1.38
CA ASP A 394 8.85 -38.25 0.62
C ASP A 394 8.21 -39.65 0.61
N THR A 395 8.19 -40.32 1.77
CA THR A 395 7.80 -41.74 1.88
C THR A 395 6.58 -41.97 2.75
N VAL A 396 5.62 -42.73 2.21
CA VAL A 396 4.51 -43.30 2.98
C VAL A 396 4.92 -44.65 3.53
N HIS A 397 4.84 -44.80 4.86
CA HIS A 397 5.12 -46.04 5.58
C HIS A 397 3.82 -46.66 6.10
N PHE A 398 3.34 -47.72 5.47
CA PHE A 398 2.15 -48.44 5.95
C PHE A 398 2.43 -49.26 7.21
N THR A 399 1.50 -49.23 8.17
CA THR A 399 1.62 -50.04 9.40
C THR A 399 1.49 -51.54 9.14
N SER A 400 0.77 -51.91 8.08
CA SER A 400 0.67 -53.27 7.53
C SER A 400 0.86 -53.25 6.01
N PRO A 401 1.58 -54.23 5.42
CA PRO A 401 1.84 -54.22 3.98
C PRO A 401 0.53 -54.31 3.18
N PRO A 402 0.31 -53.41 2.21
CA PRO A 402 -0.79 -53.52 1.26
C PRO A 402 -0.80 -54.89 0.57
N HIS A 403 -1.97 -55.47 0.34
CA HIS A 403 -2.08 -56.80 -0.26
C HIS A 403 -1.61 -56.80 -1.72
N ALA A 404 -1.21 -57.96 -2.24
CA ALA A 404 -0.71 -58.09 -3.60
C ALA A 404 -1.79 -57.68 -4.63
N GLY A 405 -1.46 -56.71 -5.48
CA GLY A 405 -2.37 -56.15 -6.48
C GLY A 405 -3.21 -54.96 -5.99
N ALA A 406 -3.08 -54.55 -4.73
CA ALA A 406 -3.78 -53.38 -4.21
C ALA A 406 -3.32 -52.12 -4.93
N LYS A 407 -4.26 -51.25 -5.30
CA LYS A 407 -3.96 -49.94 -5.91
C LYS A 407 -3.73 -48.92 -4.83
N ILE A 408 -2.55 -48.30 -4.83
CA ILE A 408 -2.18 -47.28 -3.85
C ILE A 408 -2.10 -45.97 -4.59
N TRP A 409 -2.88 -44.98 -4.16
CA TRP A 409 -2.80 -43.61 -4.65
C TRP A 409 -2.35 -42.70 -3.52
N ILE A 410 -1.25 -42.00 -3.76
CA ILE A 410 -0.75 -40.97 -2.86
C ILE A 410 -1.05 -39.64 -3.55
N VAL A 411 -2.02 -38.89 -3.02
CA VAL A 411 -2.48 -37.60 -3.56
C VAL A 411 -1.88 -36.48 -2.74
N TYR A 412 -1.15 -35.57 -3.39
CA TYR A 412 -0.36 -34.54 -2.73
C TYR A 412 -0.24 -33.28 -3.60
N LYS A 413 0.28 -32.20 -3.01
CA LYS A 413 0.50 -30.92 -3.68
C LYS A 413 1.96 -30.76 -4.07
N THR A 414 2.19 -30.13 -5.21
CA THR A 414 3.50 -29.71 -5.71
C THR A 414 3.42 -28.27 -6.18
N GLU A 415 4.54 -27.56 -6.15
CA GLU A 415 4.62 -26.24 -6.77
C GLU A 415 5.09 -26.33 -8.23
N VAL A 416 4.48 -25.53 -9.08
CA VAL A 416 4.97 -25.24 -10.43
C VAL A 416 5.34 -23.76 -10.47
N LYS A 417 6.61 -23.48 -10.79
CA LYS A 417 7.15 -22.13 -10.88
C LYS A 417 7.79 -21.89 -12.23
N GLN A 418 7.27 -20.91 -12.96
CA GLN A 418 7.87 -20.34 -14.16
C GLN A 418 7.54 -18.84 -14.18
N LEU A 419 8.54 -18.02 -13.88
CA LEU A 419 8.37 -16.57 -13.66
C LEU A 419 8.43 -15.74 -14.95
N ASP A 420 9.06 -16.29 -15.99
CA ASP A 420 9.18 -15.73 -17.33
C ASP A 420 8.79 -16.78 -18.37
N MET A 421 8.47 -16.36 -19.61
CA MET A 421 8.16 -17.33 -20.66
C MET A 421 9.40 -18.14 -21.04
N SER A 422 9.18 -19.38 -21.49
CA SER A 422 10.28 -20.29 -21.84
C SER A 422 11.09 -19.80 -23.06
N VAL A 423 10.48 -18.97 -23.90
CA VAL A 423 11.09 -18.39 -25.10
C VAL A 423 10.72 -16.91 -25.20
N GLU A 424 11.72 -16.05 -24.98
CA GLU A 424 11.56 -14.61 -25.14
C GLU A 424 12.73 -14.03 -25.95
N PRO A 425 12.50 -13.60 -27.20
CA PRO A 425 13.53 -12.98 -27.99
C PRO A 425 13.87 -11.57 -27.47
N THR A 426 15.15 -11.25 -27.38
CA THR A 426 15.60 -9.88 -27.08
C THR A 426 15.17 -8.89 -28.17
N ILE A 427 15.03 -7.61 -27.81
CA ILE A 427 14.75 -6.53 -28.77
C ILE A 427 15.78 -6.51 -29.91
N ALA A 428 17.05 -6.76 -29.58
CA ALA A 428 18.14 -6.77 -30.56
C ALA A 428 18.02 -7.87 -31.62
N SER A 429 17.27 -8.94 -31.34
CA SER A 429 17.02 -10.01 -32.31
C SER A 429 16.04 -9.60 -33.43
N GLY A 430 15.24 -8.55 -33.21
CA GLY A 430 14.20 -8.10 -34.14
C GLY A 430 13.01 -9.06 -34.26
N LEU A 431 12.91 -10.07 -33.40
CA LEU A 431 11.75 -10.94 -33.25
C LEU A 431 10.88 -10.43 -32.10
N THR A 432 9.56 -10.58 -32.23
CA THR A 432 8.60 -10.28 -31.16
C THR A 432 8.42 -11.51 -30.27
N PRO A 433 8.32 -11.34 -28.94
CA PRO A 433 7.85 -12.41 -28.06
C PRO A 433 6.42 -12.82 -28.43
N GLY A 434 5.98 -13.98 -27.94
CA GLY A 434 4.58 -14.40 -28.09
C GLY A 434 3.64 -13.73 -27.10
N THR A 435 2.38 -14.14 -27.14
CA THR A 435 1.34 -13.67 -26.23
C THR A 435 1.43 -14.45 -24.92
N PRO A 436 1.50 -13.78 -23.76
CA PRO A 436 1.67 -14.47 -22.49
C PRO A 436 0.34 -14.98 -21.93
N TYR A 437 0.40 -16.16 -21.32
CA TYR A 437 -0.68 -16.74 -20.54
C TYR A 437 -0.27 -16.87 -19.08
N VAL A 438 -0.99 -16.18 -18.19
CA VAL A 438 -0.68 -16.11 -16.76
C VAL A 438 -1.55 -17.07 -15.95
N ILE A 439 -0.90 -17.82 -15.08
CA ILE A 439 -1.46 -18.79 -14.15
C ILE A 439 -1.02 -18.45 -12.73
N ALA A 440 -1.98 -18.29 -11.82
CA ALA A 440 -1.74 -18.21 -10.38
C ALA A 440 -2.72 -19.15 -9.66
N GLU A 441 -2.21 -20.06 -8.84
CA GLU A 441 -2.99 -21.14 -8.20
C GLU A 441 -2.71 -21.18 -6.69
N TRP A 442 -3.79 -21.16 -5.90
CA TRP A 442 -3.80 -21.31 -4.46
C TRP A 442 -4.29 -22.70 -4.09
N ASP A 443 -3.61 -23.29 -3.11
CA ASP A 443 -3.93 -24.62 -2.59
C ASP A 443 -4.21 -24.53 -1.09
N PHE A 444 -5.35 -25.04 -0.65
CA PHE A 444 -5.77 -24.96 0.74
C PHE A 444 -6.79 -26.04 1.11
N ASP A 445 -6.89 -26.36 2.40
CA ASP A 445 -7.91 -27.30 2.90
C ASP A 445 -9.14 -26.61 3.51
N LEU A 446 -10.34 -27.08 3.18
CA LEU A 446 -11.56 -26.73 3.91
C LEU A 446 -12.06 -27.94 4.72
N ASN A 447 -11.99 -27.88 6.05
CA ASN A 447 -12.19 -29.02 6.94
C ASN A 447 -13.61 -29.10 7.50
N GLU A 448 -14.21 -27.96 7.83
CA GLU A 448 -15.52 -27.88 8.47
C GLU A 448 -16.50 -26.98 7.71
N LYS A 449 -17.79 -27.17 8.00
CA LYS A 449 -18.83 -26.33 7.44
C LYS A 449 -18.68 -24.91 7.98
N GLY A 450 -18.42 -23.96 7.10
CA GLY A 450 -18.25 -22.55 7.47
C GLY A 450 -16.88 -22.02 7.08
N ASP A 451 -15.88 -22.90 7.03
CA ASP A 451 -14.52 -22.60 6.59
C ASP A 451 -14.54 -21.85 5.27
N GLN A 452 -13.71 -20.82 5.19
CA GLN A 452 -13.65 -19.92 4.06
C GLN A 452 -12.22 -19.48 3.83
N PHE A 453 -11.77 -19.57 2.58
CA PHE A 453 -10.50 -19.05 2.12
C PHE A 453 -10.72 -17.84 1.21
N ARG A 454 -9.88 -16.80 1.32
CA ARG A 454 -9.95 -15.62 0.46
C ARG A 454 -8.69 -15.52 -0.39
N ALA A 455 -8.89 -15.54 -1.71
CA ALA A 455 -7.90 -15.06 -2.66
C ALA A 455 -8.29 -13.68 -3.20
N VAL A 456 -7.31 -12.85 -3.50
CA VAL A 456 -7.48 -11.49 -4.01
C VAL A 456 -6.65 -11.33 -5.27
N THR A 457 -7.22 -10.64 -6.25
CA THR A 457 -6.45 -10.25 -7.44
C THR A 457 -6.78 -8.84 -7.87
N VAL A 458 -5.74 -8.09 -8.19
CA VAL A 458 -5.84 -6.74 -8.74
C VAL A 458 -5.41 -6.80 -10.20
N TYR A 459 -6.34 -6.51 -11.11
CA TYR A 459 -6.07 -6.46 -12.55
C TYR A 459 -6.05 -5.01 -13.01
N GLY A 460 -5.06 -4.60 -13.81
CA GLY A 460 -5.01 -3.25 -14.36
C GLY A 460 -4.14 -3.12 -15.60
N VAL A 461 -4.23 -1.93 -16.22
CA VAL A 461 -3.43 -1.54 -17.39
C VAL A 461 -3.02 -0.08 -17.25
N THR A 462 -1.75 0.22 -17.52
CA THR A 462 -1.16 1.57 -17.44
C THR A 462 -0.39 1.90 -18.72
N ASP A 463 0.06 3.15 -18.83
CA ASP A 463 1.11 3.48 -19.79
C ASP A 463 2.45 2.96 -19.26
N ARG A 464 3.37 2.61 -20.15
CA ARG A 464 4.75 2.21 -19.78
C ARG A 464 5.57 3.44 -19.41
N HIS A 465 6.18 3.42 -18.23
CA HIS A 465 7.06 4.48 -17.75
C HIS A 465 8.50 4.00 -17.70
N ASP A 466 8.77 2.99 -16.86
CA ASP A 466 10.09 2.42 -16.65
C ASP A 466 10.07 0.89 -16.52
N ALA A 467 8.92 0.26 -16.76
CA ALA A 467 8.82 -1.20 -16.86
C ALA A 467 9.93 -1.77 -17.75
N SER A 468 10.64 -2.75 -17.22
CA SER A 468 11.75 -3.42 -17.87
C SER A 468 11.77 -4.89 -17.47
N ASP A 469 12.40 -5.68 -18.32
CA ASP A 469 12.48 -7.14 -18.24
C ASP A 469 13.87 -7.56 -18.75
N ASP A 470 14.54 -8.48 -18.05
CA ASP A 470 15.93 -8.90 -18.34
C ASP A 470 16.05 -9.52 -19.74
N ASN A 471 15.00 -10.18 -20.23
CA ASN A 471 14.97 -10.83 -21.53
C ASN A 471 14.84 -9.84 -22.69
N MET A 472 14.54 -8.56 -22.42
CA MET A 472 14.59 -7.49 -23.43
C MET A 472 16.02 -7.28 -23.96
N GLY A 473 17.05 -7.60 -23.17
CA GLY A 473 18.47 -7.58 -23.55
C GLY A 473 19.42 -7.15 -22.43
N PRO A 474 20.75 -7.20 -22.64
CA PRO A 474 21.76 -7.09 -21.58
C PRO A 474 21.89 -5.72 -20.89
N ALA A 475 21.13 -4.71 -21.33
CA ALA A 475 21.07 -3.38 -20.71
C ALA A 475 19.79 -3.17 -19.88
N TYR A 476 18.92 -4.16 -19.87
CA TYR A 476 17.66 -4.19 -19.14
C TYR A 476 17.82 -5.13 -17.94
N GLY A 477 16.88 -5.03 -17.02
CA GLY A 477 16.68 -5.98 -15.93
C GLY A 477 15.22 -5.92 -15.50
N ASP A 478 14.81 -6.84 -14.63
CA ASP A 478 13.43 -6.89 -14.17
C ASP A 478 13.12 -5.70 -13.25
N LEU A 479 12.25 -4.82 -13.73
CA LEU A 479 11.83 -3.62 -13.01
C LEU A 479 10.31 -3.46 -13.12
N LEU A 480 9.65 -3.51 -11.95
CA LEU A 480 8.24 -3.22 -11.83
C LEU A 480 7.99 -1.74 -12.14
N ASP A 481 7.02 -1.45 -13.01
CA ASP A 481 6.67 -0.10 -13.45
C ASP A 481 6.24 0.74 -12.26
N ARG A 482 6.75 1.96 -12.21
CA ARG A 482 6.46 2.91 -11.14
C ARG A 482 4.97 3.23 -10.96
N GLU A 483 4.17 3.25 -12.02
CA GLU A 483 2.73 3.52 -11.92
C GLU A 483 2.00 2.27 -11.40
N VAL A 484 2.45 1.08 -11.80
CA VAL A 484 1.94 -0.19 -11.25
C VAL A 484 2.21 -0.24 -9.75
N ARG A 485 3.44 0.08 -9.31
CA ARG A 485 3.77 0.16 -7.88
C ARG A 485 2.91 1.18 -7.14
N TYR A 486 2.72 2.39 -7.68
CA TYR A 486 1.83 3.40 -7.11
C TYR A 486 0.42 2.86 -6.85
N LEU A 487 -0.15 2.16 -7.84
CA LEU A 487 -1.53 1.64 -7.77
C LEU A 487 -1.64 0.47 -6.81
N LEU A 488 -0.63 -0.40 -6.77
CA LEU A 488 -0.59 -1.55 -5.87
C LEU A 488 -0.34 -1.13 -4.43
N ASP A 489 0.48 -0.11 -4.16
CA ASP A 489 0.63 0.45 -2.82
C ASP A 489 -0.68 1.07 -2.31
N GLU A 490 -1.54 1.64 -3.15
CA GLU A 490 -2.88 2.07 -2.71
C GLU A 490 -3.75 0.90 -2.22
N VAL A 491 -3.53 -0.31 -2.76
CA VAL A 491 -4.27 -1.51 -2.36
C VAL A 491 -3.59 -2.18 -1.18
N PHE A 492 -2.32 -2.55 -1.32
CA PHE A 492 -1.55 -3.41 -0.41
C PHE A 492 -0.79 -2.69 0.68
N ASN A 493 -0.58 -1.37 0.55
CA ASN A 493 0.10 -0.51 1.53
C ASN A 493 -0.62 0.85 1.69
N PRO A 494 -1.95 0.85 1.92
CA PRO A 494 -2.74 2.08 1.94
C PRO A 494 -2.35 2.96 3.13
N ILE A 495 -2.66 4.26 3.05
CA ILE A 495 -2.67 5.10 4.24
C ILE A 495 -3.72 4.55 5.22
N ASP A 496 -3.36 4.47 6.49
CA ASP A 496 -4.24 3.88 7.50
C ASP A 496 -4.54 4.84 8.67
N LEU A 497 -5.36 4.38 9.61
CA LEU A 497 -5.77 5.20 10.76
C LEU A 497 -4.62 5.52 11.72
N ASN A 498 -3.55 4.73 11.72
CA ASN A 498 -2.33 5.04 12.45
C ASN A 498 -1.62 6.23 11.80
N ASP A 499 -1.43 6.17 10.48
CA ASP A 499 -0.89 7.28 9.69
C ASP A 499 -1.76 8.55 9.78
N ALA A 500 -3.08 8.40 9.95
CA ALA A 500 -3.98 9.53 10.11
C ALA A 500 -3.65 10.33 11.39
N VAL A 501 -3.35 9.66 12.50
CA VAL A 501 -3.09 10.32 13.79
C VAL A 501 -1.62 10.70 14.00
N HIS A 502 -0.75 10.38 13.05
CA HIS A 502 0.65 10.82 13.01
C HIS A 502 0.90 11.68 11.77
N LYS A 503 1.17 12.98 11.95
CA LYS A 503 1.54 13.88 10.86
C LYS A 503 2.91 14.47 11.13
N GLN A 504 3.81 14.26 10.17
CA GLN A 504 5.18 14.78 10.21
C GLN A 504 5.36 16.00 9.32
N THR A 505 4.49 16.20 8.31
CA THR A 505 4.67 17.26 7.32
C THR A 505 3.61 18.34 7.42
N LYS A 506 3.92 19.52 6.89
CA LYS A 506 2.97 20.62 6.63
C LYS A 506 2.89 20.87 5.14
N ARG A 507 1.67 20.97 4.58
CA ARG A 507 1.47 21.27 3.15
C ARG A 507 1.34 22.77 2.91
N TRP A 508 1.99 23.26 1.86
CA TRP A 508 2.02 24.67 1.45
C TRP A 508 1.64 24.84 -0.02
N VAL A 509 1.19 26.04 -0.37
CA VAL A 509 0.96 26.46 -1.75
C VAL A 509 1.53 27.87 -1.95
N GLU A 510 2.31 28.04 -3.02
CA GLU A 510 2.85 29.34 -3.41
C GLU A 510 2.59 29.61 -4.90
N PHE A 511 2.42 30.90 -5.23
CA PHE A 511 2.23 31.38 -6.59
C PHE A 511 3.33 32.39 -6.89
N LYS A 512 4.29 32.01 -7.72
CA LYS A 512 5.51 32.80 -7.96
C LYS A 512 5.83 32.88 -9.44
N VAL A 513 6.40 34.02 -9.84
CA VAL A 513 6.91 34.23 -11.20
C VAL A 513 8.38 33.86 -11.21
N ALA A 514 8.80 33.01 -12.15
CA ALA A 514 10.21 32.64 -12.30
C ALA A 514 11.05 33.87 -12.70
N ASP A 515 12.21 34.01 -12.08
CA ASP A 515 13.14 35.12 -12.35
C ASP A 515 13.81 35.02 -13.73
N LEU A 516 14.76 35.92 -14.02
CA LEU A 516 15.47 35.95 -15.30
C LEU A 516 16.33 34.71 -15.56
N ASP A 517 16.69 33.98 -14.51
CA ASP A 517 17.50 32.76 -14.56
C ASP A 517 16.62 31.49 -14.57
N GLY A 518 15.29 31.65 -14.54
CA GLY A 518 14.36 30.52 -14.54
C GLY A 518 14.29 29.82 -13.19
N THR A 519 14.41 30.58 -12.10
CA THR A 519 14.44 30.05 -10.74
C THR A 519 13.33 30.63 -9.86
N ILE A 520 12.92 29.85 -8.85
CA ILE A 520 12.00 30.25 -7.78
C ILE A 520 12.50 29.67 -6.45
N THR A 521 12.80 30.53 -5.48
CA THR A 521 13.04 30.13 -4.09
C THR A 521 11.73 30.14 -3.31
N LEU A 522 11.45 29.07 -2.55
CA LEU A 522 10.24 28.89 -1.73
C LEU A 522 10.37 29.57 -0.37
N ASP A 523 9.26 30.00 0.24
CA ASP A 523 9.29 30.83 1.47
C ASP A 523 9.28 29.99 2.76
N HIS A 524 8.84 28.73 2.70
CA HIS A 524 8.73 27.84 3.87
C HIS A 524 9.81 26.76 3.87
N ARG A 525 10.31 26.43 5.06
CA ARG A 525 11.41 25.51 5.32
C ARG A 525 11.18 24.71 6.62
N PRO A 526 11.95 23.65 6.92
CA PRO A 526 12.82 22.91 6.01
C PRO A 526 12.02 22.23 4.91
N PHE A 527 12.43 22.40 3.66
CA PHE A 527 11.79 21.72 2.53
C PHE A 527 11.92 20.20 2.67
N TYR A 528 10.83 19.47 2.49
CA TYR A 528 10.84 18.02 2.48
C TYR A 528 11.16 17.49 1.08
N ASP A 529 12.44 17.28 0.78
CA ASP A 529 12.85 16.65 -0.47
C ASP A 529 12.74 15.12 -0.37
N VAL A 530 11.73 14.56 -1.02
CA VAL A 530 11.53 13.11 -1.10
C VAL A 530 12.55 12.42 -2.04
N GLY A 531 13.29 13.19 -2.83
CA GLY A 531 14.13 12.71 -3.92
C GLY A 531 13.34 12.44 -5.21
N VAL A 532 14.05 12.51 -6.35
CA VAL A 532 13.45 12.35 -7.69
C VAL A 532 12.80 10.98 -7.89
N ASP A 533 13.40 9.92 -7.35
CA ASP A 533 12.93 8.53 -7.54
C ASP A 533 11.61 8.24 -6.82
N ARG A 534 11.25 9.04 -5.82
CA ARG A 534 10.01 8.90 -5.04
C ARG A 534 8.97 9.97 -5.34
N TRP A 535 9.24 10.86 -6.29
CA TRP A 535 8.40 12.03 -6.58
C TRP A 535 6.97 11.67 -7.04
N ASP A 536 6.83 10.65 -7.87
CA ASP A 536 5.55 10.19 -8.42
C ASP A 536 4.92 9.04 -7.62
N GLN A 537 5.55 8.58 -6.55
CA GLN A 537 5.12 7.41 -5.78
C GLN A 537 3.95 7.70 -4.85
N TYR A 538 3.15 6.67 -4.54
CA TYR A 538 2.05 6.76 -3.59
C TYR A 538 2.58 7.08 -2.20
N CYS A 539 1.76 7.75 -1.37
CA CYS A 539 2.20 8.24 -0.06
C CYS A 539 3.45 9.16 -0.05
N SER A 540 3.98 9.58 -1.21
CA SER A 540 4.97 10.65 -1.28
C SER A 540 4.29 12.01 -1.04
N PHE A 541 4.86 12.82 -0.15
CA PHE A 541 4.43 14.21 0.10
C PHE A 541 5.25 15.20 -0.73
N SER A 542 5.63 14.76 -1.93
CA SER A 542 6.48 15.47 -2.87
C SER A 542 5.86 16.76 -3.39
N GLU A 543 6.70 17.63 -3.92
CA GLU A 543 6.31 18.88 -4.54
C GLU A 543 5.62 18.66 -5.90
N ARG A 544 4.74 19.57 -6.28
CA ARG A 544 4.10 19.64 -7.61
C ARG A 544 4.24 21.06 -8.14
N VAL A 545 4.89 21.19 -9.30
CA VAL A 545 5.12 22.47 -9.98
C VAL A 545 4.19 22.55 -11.19
N ILE A 546 3.40 23.62 -11.27
CA ILE A 546 2.36 23.77 -12.28
C ILE A 546 2.56 25.11 -12.99
N ASP A 547 2.83 25.07 -14.30
CA ASP A 547 2.90 26.26 -15.15
C ASP A 547 1.48 26.77 -15.46
N LEU A 548 1.16 27.95 -14.94
CA LEU A 548 -0.13 28.60 -15.14
C LEU A 548 -0.13 29.56 -16.35
N SER A 549 1.02 29.75 -16.99
CA SER A 549 1.19 30.66 -18.14
C SER A 549 0.83 30.02 -19.47
N VAL A 550 0.62 28.70 -19.48
CA VAL A 550 0.18 27.91 -20.62
C VAL A 550 -1.30 27.52 -20.48
N SER A 551 -1.95 27.25 -21.61
CA SER A 551 -3.38 26.86 -21.64
C SER A 551 -3.56 25.52 -22.37
N PRO A 552 -4.06 24.47 -21.69
CA PRO A 552 -4.36 24.41 -20.24
C PRO A 552 -3.08 24.48 -19.37
N PRO A 553 -3.20 24.77 -18.06
CA PRO A 553 -2.06 24.69 -17.14
C PRO A 553 -1.37 23.33 -17.20
N LYS A 554 -0.04 23.32 -17.11
CA LYS A 554 0.78 22.11 -17.24
C LYS A 554 1.44 21.76 -15.91
N VAL A 555 1.20 20.55 -15.40
CA VAL A 555 2.00 20.00 -14.30
C VAL A 555 3.33 19.54 -14.87
N LEU A 556 4.44 20.01 -14.29
CA LEU A 556 5.79 19.64 -14.68
C LEU A 556 6.20 18.32 -14.03
N ASN A 557 7.01 17.52 -14.73
CA ASN A 557 7.48 16.22 -14.26
C ASN A 557 8.97 16.24 -13.88
N ARG A 558 9.27 16.04 -12.59
CA ARG A 558 10.65 16.04 -12.06
C ARG A 558 11.47 14.87 -12.58
N THR A 559 10.88 13.69 -12.69
CA THR A 559 11.57 12.46 -13.16
C THR A 559 12.00 12.56 -14.63
N LYS A 560 11.34 13.43 -15.41
CA LYS A 560 11.71 13.74 -16.80
C LYS A 560 12.67 14.93 -16.92
N GLY A 561 13.13 15.48 -15.80
CA GLY A 561 14.04 16.63 -15.77
C GLY A 561 13.41 17.94 -16.25
N GLU A 562 12.09 18.10 -16.15
CA GLU A 562 11.42 19.36 -16.52
C GLU A 562 11.68 20.50 -15.52
N TYR A 563 12.12 20.17 -14.32
CA TYR A 563 12.65 21.07 -13.31
C TYR A 563 13.56 20.30 -12.35
N ASP A 564 14.35 21.01 -11.56
CA ASP A 564 15.16 20.43 -10.48
C ASP A 564 14.99 21.25 -9.19
N VAL A 565 15.30 20.64 -8.04
CA VAL A 565 15.20 21.23 -6.70
C VAL A 565 16.56 21.15 -6.02
N SER A 566 17.03 22.28 -5.51
CA SER A 566 18.18 22.33 -4.60
C SER A 566 17.76 22.90 -3.26
N VAL A 567 18.24 22.31 -2.16
CA VAL A 567 17.98 22.78 -0.80
C VAL A 567 19.28 23.36 -0.24
N ASP A 568 19.22 24.59 0.26
CA ASP A 568 20.38 25.24 0.86
C ASP A 568 20.64 24.76 2.30
N ALA A 569 21.75 25.20 2.88
CA ALA A 569 22.13 24.84 4.25
C ALA A 569 21.11 25.29 5.31
N LYS A 570 20.26 26.28 4.99
CA LYS A 570 19.20 26.81 5.85
C LYS A 570 17.86 26.10 5.67
N GLY A 571 17.76 25.13 4.76
CA GLY A 571 16.55 24.36 4.48
C GLY A 571 15.59 25.01 3.46
N TYR A 572 15.98 26.10 2.79
CA TYR A 572 15.17 26.69 1.72
C TYR A 572 15.40 25.95 0.41
N ALA A 573 14.30 25.64 -0.28
CA ALA A 573 14.35 25.04 -1.61
C ALA A 573 14.32 26.09 -2.72
N THR A 574 15.15 25.90 -3.72
CA THR A 574 15.14 26.63 -4.99
C THR A 574 14.82 25.68 -6.13
N ILE A 575 13.75 25.97 -6.85
CA ILE A 575 13.33 25.28 -8.07
C ILE A 575 14.04 25.94 -9.25
N THR A 576 14.63 25.13 -10.13
CA THR A 576 15.37 25.58 -11.31
C THR A 576 14.87 24.87 -12.58
N GLY A 577 15.28 25.37 -13.75
CA GLY A 577 14.85 24.83 -15.05
C GLY A 577 13.49 25.37 -15.54
N LEU A 578 12.96 26.40 -14.87
CA LEU A 578 11.69 27.03 -15.22
C LEU A 578 11.85 28.05 -16.35
N ILE A 579 10.76 28.41 -17.00
CA ILE A 579 10.77 29.42 -18.07
C ILE A 579 10.73 30.82 -17.42
N PRO A 580 11.72 31.69 -17.68
CA PRO A 580 11.74 33.04 -17.12
C PRO A 580 10.46 33.84 -17.40
N GLY A 581 9.92 34.49 -16.36
CA GLY A 581 8.71 35.32 -16.45
C GLY A 581 7.39 34.56 -16.48
N HIS A 582 7.38 33.22 -16.47
CA HIS A 582 6.17 32.42 -16.29
C HIS A 582 5.71 32.43 -14.82
N LEU A 583 4.39 32.46 -14.61
CA LEU A 583 3.74 32.25 -13.32
C LEU A 583 3.55 30.75 -13.06
N TYR A 584 4.02 30.31 -11.90
CA TYR A 584 3.90 28.93 -11.43
C TYR A 584 3.07 28.85 -10.14
N LYS A 585 2.29 27.78 -10.01
CA LYS A 585 1.76 27.30 -8.74
C LYS A 585 2.63 26.15 -8.25
N ILE A 586 3.11 26.24 -7.02
CA ILE A 586 3.98 25.24 -6.41
C ILE A 586 3.31 24.73 -5.14
N LEU A 587 3.02 23.45 -5.10
CA LEU A 587 2.58 22.73 -3.90
C LEU A 587 3.78 21.97 -3.36
N TYR A 588 4.04 22.03 -2.07
CA TYR A 588 5.17 21.32 -1.47
C TYR A 588 4.96 21.12 0.02
N SER A 589 5.81 20.31 0.63
CA SER A 589 5.73 20.00 2.05
C SER A 589 7.00 20.47 2.76
N THR A 590 6.86 20.88 4.01
CA THR A 590 7.99 21.01 4.93
C THR A 590 8.00 19.84 5.91
N LEU A 591 9.20 19.40 6.29
CA LEU A 591 9.44 18.43 7.36
C LEU A 591 10.13 19.18 8.50
N PRO A 592 9.37 19.73 9.45
CA PRO A 592 9.94 20.55 10.50
C PRO A 592 10.44 19.69 11.66
N GLN A 593 11.35 18.76 11.37
CA GLN A 593 12.12 18.00 12.36
C GLN A 593 13.59 18.18 12.05
N VAL A 594 14.39 18.42 13.07
CA VAL A 594 15.84 18.54 12.97
C VAL A 594 16.48 17.70 14.07
N SER A 595 17.53 16.97 13.68
CA SER A 595 18.46 16.37 14.60
C SER A 595 19.85 16.82 14.21
N GLY A 596 20.68 17.21 15.17
CA GLY A 596 22.01 17.71 14.88
C GLY A 596 22.98 17.47 16.02
N GLU A 597 24.25 17.39 15.63
CA GLU A 597 25.38 17.50 16.54
C GLU A 597 26.11 18.81 16.23
N VAL A 598 26.24 19.66 17.24
CA VAL A 598 26.96 20.93 17.15
C VAL A 598 28.20 20.84 18.02
N GLU A 599 29.37 20.90 17.39
CA GLU A 599 30.65 20.99 18.08
C GLU A 599 31.16 22.43 18.06
N LEU A 600 31.39 22.98 19.24
CA LEU A 600 31.85 24.34 19.44
C LEU A 600 33.11 24.31 20.29
N THR A 601 34.18 24.93 19.79
CA THR A 601 35.46 24.98 20.47
C THR A 601 35.82 26.42 20.76
N THR A 602 36.22 26.71 22.01
CA THR A 602 36.72 28.03 22.42
C THR A 602 38.07 27.90 23.12
N GLU A 603 38.92 28.92 22.98
CA GLU A 603 40.27 28.97 23.53
C GLU A 603 40.42 30.24 24.38
N LEU A 604 40.64 30.05 25.68
CA LEU A 604 40.91 31.11 26.65
C LEU A 604 42.41 31.14 26.94
N PHE A 605 43.02 32.32 26.98
CA PHE A 605 44.42 32.43 27.38
C PHE A 605 44.74 33.75 28.08
N ASP A 606 45.77 33.73 28.91
CA ASP A 606 46.40 34.94 29.46
C ASP A 606 47.91 34.75 29.57
N SER A 607 48.66 35.86 29.62
CA SER A 607 50.10 35.84 29.83
C SER A 607 50.57 36.73 30.98
N PHE A 608 51.56 36.23 31.71
CA PHE A 608 52.07 36.87 32.92
C PHE A 608 53.56 37.09 32.80
N GLU A 609 53.96 38.36 32.71
CA GLU A 609 55.37 38.73 32.69
C GLU A 609 56.00 38.69 34.08
N ASN A 610 57.25 38.23 34.14
CA ASN A 610 58.13 38.30 35.30
C ASN A 610 57.57 37.67 36.58
N MET A 611 56.83 36.57 36.44
CA MET A 611 56.36 35.79 37.59
C MET A 611 57.53 35.34 38.46
N MET A 612 57.37 35.48 39.79
CA MET A 612 58.38 35.11 40.79
C MET A 612 57.99 33.84 41.55
N VAL A 613 58.92 33.34 42.39
CA VAL A 613 58.71 32.17 43.24
C VAL A 613 57.60 32.44 44.26
N CYS A 614 56.72 31.45 44.49
CA CYS A 614 55.53 31.57 45.33
C CYS A 614 54.55 32.66 44.87
N ASP A 615 54.73 33.22 43.68
CA ASP A 615 53.78 34.17 43.11
C ASP A 615 52.53 33.42 42.67
N THR A 616 51.40 34.05 42.93
CA THR A 616 50.10 33.60 42.46
C THR A 616 49.62 34.65 41.50
N LYS A 617 49.39 34.24 40.25
CA LYS A 617 48.67 35.08 39.30
C LYS A 617 47.31 34.50 39.07
N SER A 618 46.34 35.40 39.04
CA SER A 618 44.97 35.10 38.70
C SER A 618 44.68 35.75 37.37
N PHE A 619 44.04 35.03 36.46
CA PHE A 619 43.27 35.65 35.41
C PHE A 619 41.80 35.31 35.58
N ASP A 620 40.98 36.27 35.23
CA ASP A 620 39.52 36.14 35.21
C ASP A 620 39.14 36.06 33.72
N PRO A 621 39.03 34.84 33.15
CA PRO A 621 38.67 34.70 31.75
C PRO A 621 37.30 35.32 31.48
N GLU A 622 37.10 35.83 30.26
CA GLU A 622 35.77 36.29 29.87
C GLU A 622 34.78 35.12 29.85
N ASP A 623 33.53 35.40 30.25
CA ASP A 623 32.44 34.44 30.16
C ASP A 623 32.28 33.93 28.72
N ILE A 624 31.96 32.65 28.61
CA ILE A 624 31.72 32.03 27.32
C ILE A 624 30.22 32.06 27.08
N ASP A 625 29.81 32.83 26.08
CA ASP A 625 28.43 32.87 25.58
C ASP A 625 28.44 32.39 24.12
N ILE A 626 27.82 31.23 23.89
CA ILE A 626 27.79 30.62 22.56
C ILE A 626 26.34 30.39 22.17
N GLU A 627 25.99 30.93 21.02
CA GLU A 627 24.66 30.82 20.42
C GLU A 627 24.76 30.18 19.04
N TRP A 628 23.78 29.36 18.69
CA TRP A 628 23.57 28.89 17.32
C TRP A 628 22.10 28.80 17.01
N THR A 629 21.78 28.95 15.72
CA THR A 629 20.42 28.77 15.20
C THR A 629 20.41 27.52 14.33
N ASP A 630 19.47 26.62 14.56
CA ASP A 630 19.29 25.46 13.69
C ASP A 630 18.44 25.76 12.46
N ASN A 631 18.16 24.71 11.68
CA ASN A 631 17.39 24.83 10.44
C ASN A 631 15.88 24.93 10.66
N LEU A 632 15.39 24.72 11.89
CA LEU A 632 14.03 25.11 12.27
C LEU A 632 13.94 26.59 12.63
N GLY A 633 15.07 27.31 12.74
CA GLY A 633 15.02 28.70 13.20
C GLY A 633 14.77 28.78 14.69
N VAL A 634 15.32 27.85 15.45
CA VAL A 634 15.33 27.87 16.92
C VAL A 634 16.73 28.25 17.37
N ASP A 635 16.79 29.23 18.28
CA ASP A 635 18.04 29.70 18.84
C ASP A 635 18.34 28.91 20.11
N HIS A 636 19.53 28.34 20.14
CA HIS A 636 20.07 27.64 21.29
C HIS A 636 21.25 28.44 21.83
N GLY A 637 21.41 28.42 23.15
CA GLY A 637 22.51 29.11 23.79
C GLY A 637 23.06 28.38 25.01
N VAL A 638 24.36 28.51 25.18
CA VAL A 638 25.09 28.04 26.35
C VAL A 638 25.93 29.17 26.89
N TYR A 639 25.71 29.48 28.15
CA TYR A 639 26.48 30.43 28.93
C TYR A 639 27.27 29.71 30.01
N ILE A 640 28.58 29.94 30.03
CA ILE A 640 29.53 29.37 30.99
C ILE A 640 30.31 30.52 31.64
N GLU A 641 30.16 30.66 32.95
CA GLU A 641 30.95 31.59 33.76
C GLU A 641 32.20 30.84 34.25
N VAL A 642 33.35 31.08 33.62
CA VAL A 642 34.61 30.46 34.05
C VAL A 642 35.17 31.28 35.21
N GLY A 643 35.22 30.67 36.40
CA GLY A 643 35.77 31.33 37.58
C GLY A 643 37.28 31.59 37.49
N GLU A 644 37.76 32.42 38.42
CA GLU A 644 39.15 32.86 38.52
C GLU A 644 40.15 31.68 38.39
N ILE A 645 41.01 31.74 37.36
CA ILE A 645 42.05 30.75 37.12
C ILE A 645 43.34 31.21 37.81
N LYS A 646 43.81 30.40 38.76
CA LYS A 646 45.00 30.69 39.57
C LYS A 646 46.16 29.82 39.18
N ILE A 647 47.30 30.48 38.96
CA ILE A 647 48.57 29.84 38.64
C ILE A 647 49.52 30.12 39.79
N HIS A 648 49.98 29.03 40.41
CA HIS A 648 50.87 29.08 41.57
C HIS A 648 52.19 28.38 41.25
N TRP A 649 53.29 29.12 41.24
CA TRP A 649 54.63 28.52 41.13
C TRP A 649 55.16 28.16 42.52
N LYS A 650 55.39 26.87 42.77
CA LYS A 650 55.83 26.36 44.09
C LYS A 650 57.35 26.29 44.22
N GLU A 651 58.06 26.11 43.11
CA GLU A 651 59.51 26.02 43.09
C GLU A 651 60.17 27.22 42.39
N PRO A 652 61.45 27.55 42.69
CA PRO A 652 62.13 28.65 42.04
C PRO A 652 62.30 28.42 40.53
N LEU A 653 61.74 29.31 39.70
CA LEU A 653 62.00 29.35 38.25
C LEU A 653 63.51 29.38 37.94
N ASN A 654 64.29 30.01 38.82
CA ASN A 654 65.74 30.15 38.71
C ASN A 654 66.49 28.80 38.82
N SER A 655 65.91 27.77 39.45
CA SER A 655 66.49 26.41 39.49
C SER A 655 66.20 25.56 38.26
N MET A 656 65.22 25.96 37.43
CA MET A 656 65.01 25.37 36.10
C MET A 656 65.99 25.94 35.06
N ALA A 657 66.69 27.01 35.42
CA ALA A 657 67.58 27.78 34.58
C ALA A 657 69.06 27.40 34.74
N SER A 658 69.40 26.11 34.85
CA SER A 658 70.77 25.74 34.48
C SER A 658 71.03 26.01 32.99
N ASP A 659 69.96 26.04 32.17
CA ASP A 659 70.04 26.21 30.71
C ASP A 659 69.15 27.31 30.09
N LYS A 660 68.33 28.06 30.86
CA LYS A 660 67.52 29.20 30.34
C LYS A 660 66.68 28.84 29.09
N LYS A 661 65.94 27.73 29.11
CA LYS A 661 65.11 27.24 27.99
C LYS A 661 63.61 27.51 28.21
N ASN A 662 62.85 27.63 27.14
CA ASN A 662 61.38 27.64 27.19
C ASN A 662 60.86 26.25 27.54
N LEU A 663 59.80 26.18 28.35
CA LEU A 663 59.13 24.95 28.75
C LEU A 663 57.66 25.02 28.31
N THR A 664 57.08 23.87 27.98
CA THR A 664 55.66 23.78 27.64
C THR A 664 55.11 22.50 28.26
N TRP A 665 54.12 22.67 29.12
CA TRP A 665 53.29 21.58 29.58
C TRP A 665 52.01 21.63 28.76
N SER A 666 51.66 20.52 28.11
CA SER A 666 50.40 20.39 27.40
C SER A 666 49.75 19.10 27.82
N LEU A 667 48.52 19.19 28.31
CA LEU A 667 47.60 18.07 28.29
C LEU A 667 46.80 18.17 27.00
N ALA A 668 47.16 17.34 26.02
CA ALA A 668 46.44 17.21 24.76
C ALA A 668 45.85 15.81 24.67
N ASN A 669 44.61 15.71 24.18
CA ASN A 669 43.91 14.46 23.85
C ASN A 669 43.98 13.34 24.91
N GLY A 670 43.02 13.33 25.84
CA GLY A 670 42.56 12.10 26.51
C GLY A 670 43.46 11.44 27.57
N ASN A 671 44.61 12.03 27.92
CA ASN A 671 45.54 11.42 28.91
C ASN A 671 45.29 11.82 30.38
N PHE A 672 44.21 12.54 30.67
CA PHE A 672 43.82 12.88 32.04
C PHE A 672 42.30 12.80 32.19
N SER A 673 41.83 11.84 32.98
CA SER A 673 40.44 11.74 33.38
C SER A 673 40.27 12.52 34.67
N LEU A 674 39.72 13.74 34.57
CA LEU A 674 39.15 14.38 35.75
C LEU A 674 37.91 13.58 36.19
N PRO A 675 37.51 13.64 37.46
CA PRO A 675 36.27 13.01 37.90
C PRO A 675 34.99 13.61 37.26
N ILE A 676 35.10 14.69 36.46
CA ILE A 676 33.97 15.50 35.96
C ILE A 676 34.01 15.66 34.41
N THR A 677 34.99 15.08 33.69
CA THR A 677 35.30 15.44 32.28
C THR A 677 34.22 15.19 31.23
N ARG A 678 33.07 14.62 31.59
CA ARG A 678 31.90 14.53 30.71
C ARG A 678 30.66 14.82 31.54
N TRP A 679 30.23 16.07 31.54
CA TRP A 679 28.90 16.41 32.02
C TRP A 679 27.92 16.18 30.87
N THR A 680 26.95 15.28 31.07
CA THR A 680 25.91 14.97 30.09
C THR A 680 24.57 15.12 30.79
N GLU A 681 23.81 16.14 30.41
CA GLU A 681 22.42 16.28 30.84
C GLU A 681 21.53 16.20 29.62
N LYS A 682 20.61 15.23 29.68
CA LYS A 682 19.62 14.96 28.66
C LYS A 682 18.28 15.50 29.15
N GLU A 683 17.74 16.47 28.43
CA GLU A 683 16.34 16.88 28.60
C GLU A 683 15.52 16.32 27.45
N ASP A 684 14.44 15.61 27.79
CA ASP A 684 13.54 14.97 26.83
C ASP A 684 12.10 15.42 27.09
N ASN A 685 11.29 15.49 26.03
CA ASN A 685 9.84 15.65 26.07
C ASN A 685 9.34 16.96 26.73
N PHE A 686 9.97 18.09 26.40
CA PHE A 686 9.47 19.41 26.81
C PHE A 686 9.08 20.27 25.60
N LYS A 687 8.35 21.35 25.87
CA LYS A 687 7.80 22.25 24.85
C LYS A 687 8.26 23.67 25.11
N VAL A 688 8.71 24.34 24.06
CA VAL A 688 9.08 25.75 24.09
C VAL A 688 8.09 26.50 23.22
N PHE A 689 7.34 27.40 23.82
CA PHE A 689 6.45 28.29 23.07
C PHE A 689 7.28 29.42 22.47
N MET A 690 6.93 29.85 21.26
CA MET A 690 7.51 31.06 20.68
C MET A 690 7.38 32.24 21.66
N GLU A 691 8.39 33.11 21.71
CA GLU A 691 8.56 34.21 22.68
C GLU A 691 8.84 33.76 24.14
N GLN A 692 9.06 32.46 24.39
CA GLN A 692 9.44 31.94 25.71
C GLN A 692 10.84 31.32 25.69
N VAL A 693 11.58 31.56 26.76
CA VAL A 693 12.89 30.94 26.99
C VAL A 693 12.73 29.80 27.98
N HIS A 694 13.16 28.60 27.60
CA HIS A 694 13.37 27.52 28.57
C HIS A 694 14.82 27.54 29.03
N ARG A 695 15.04 27.56 30.36
CA ARG A 695 16.38 27.66 30.98
C ARG A 695 16.66 26.42 31.81
N GLY A 696 17.72 25.69 31.45
CA GLY A 696 18.30 24.64 32.27
C GLY A 696 19.49 25.20 33.05
N ASN A 697 19.51 24.96 34.36
CA ASN A 697 20.66 25.32 35.21
C ASN A 697 21.17 24.08 35.92
N VAL A 698 22.49 23.91 35.89
CA VAL A 698 23.18 22.97 36.76
C VAL A 698 23.60 23.73 38.00
N SER A 699 23.30 23.20 39.18
CA SER A 699 23.83 23.78 40.42
C SER A 699 25.36 23.78 40.34
N ASP A 700 25.96 24.98 40.24
CA ASP A 700 27.34 25.33 40.53
C ASP A 700 28.36 24.19 40.27
N ILE A 701 29.08 24.21 39.14
CA ILE A 701 30.21 23.30 38.82
C ILE A 701 31.45 23.69 39.67
N THR A 702 31.22 24.03 40.94
CA THR A 702 32.10 24.80 41.83
C THR A 702 33.15 23.98 42.56
N THR A 703 33.58 22.85 41.99
CA THR A 703 34.71 22.11 42.56
C THR A 703 35.99 22.56 41.86
N PRO A 704 36.89 23.30 42.54
CA PRO A 704 38.11 23.78 41.91
C PRO A 704 38.96 22.62 41.42
N ILE A 705 39.26 22.62 40.12
CA ILE A 705 40.09 21.61 39.48
C ILE A 705 41.53 22.02 39.69
N ASN A 706 42.25 21.22 40.50
CA ASN A 706 43.66 21.43 40.79
C ASN A 706 44.52 20.52 39.92
N ILE A 707 45.37 21.10 39.08
CA ILE A 707 46.31 20.40 38.22
C ILE A 707 47.72 20.72 38.68
N THR A 708 48.46 19.69 39.06
CA THR A 708 49.88 19.80 39.42
C THR A 708 50.75 19.58 38.20
N LEU A 709 51.65 20.52 37.93
CA LEU A 709 52.67 20.46 36.87
C LEU A 709 53.97 19.89 37.45
N PHE A 710 54.52 18.85 36.81
CA PHE A 710 55.78 18.22 37.22
C PHE A 710 56.92 18.54 36.24
N ASN A 711 58.15 18.51 36.75
CA ASN A 711 59.36 18.55 35.92
C ASN A 711 59.70 17.14 35.40
N ASP A 712 60.25 17.04 34.19
CA ASP A 712 60.56 15.79 33.47
C ASP A 712 61.73 14.96 34.07
N SER A 713 62.09 15.20 35.34
CA SER A 713 63.13 14.43 36.04
C SER A 713 62.61 13.07 36.52
N GLU A 714 63.50 12.07 36.57
CA GLU A 714 63.23 10.71 37.12
C GLU A 714 62.63 10.70 38.55
N THR A 715 62.65 11.85 39.22
CA THR A 715 61.87 12.15 40.42
C THR A 715 61.02 13.38 40.12
N PRO A 716 59.70 13.24 39.93
CA PRO A 716 58.84 14.37 39.60
C PRO A 716 58.73 15.29 40.82
N THR A 717 59.37 16.46 40.76
CA THR A 717 59.10 17.58 41.67
C THR A 717 57.99 18.44 41.10
N GLU A 718 57.01 18.79 41.95
CA GLU A 718 55.93 19.71 41.61
C GLU A 718 56.51 21.11 41.37
N VAL A 719 56.40 21.60 40.13
CA VAL A 719 56.96 22.91 39.72
C VAL A 719 55.93 24.00 39.91
N GLY A 720 54.67 23.71 39.61
CA GLY A 720 53.56 24.63 39.77
C GLY A 720 52.22 23.91 39.88
N SER A 721 51.18 24.65 40.25
CA SER A 721 49.80 24.18 40.26
C SER A 721 48.89 25.19 39.60
N LEU A 722 47.93 24.68 38.82
CA LEU A 722 46.83 25.42 38.22
C LEU A 722 45.54 25.06 38.96
N GLU A 723 44.78 26.06 39.36
CA GLU A 723 43.43 25.91 39.90
C GLU A 723 42.46 26.68 38.99
N PHE A 724 41.41 26.03 38.50
CA PHE A 724 40.33 26.71 37.78
C PHE A 724 38.96 26.15 38.17
N ASP A 725 37.94 26.99 38.07
CA ASP A 725 36.54 26.68 38.35
C ASP A 725 35.71 27.01 37.10
N LEU A 726 34.75 26.16 36.75
CA LEU A 726 33.84 26.40 35.62
C LEU A 726 32.54 27.11 36.08
N GLY A 727 32.47 27.52 37.35
CA GLY A 727 31.46 28.41 37.90
C GLY A 727 30.03 27.97 37.61
N LYS A 728 29.29 28.83 36.90
CA LYS A 728 27.89 28.62 36.53
C LYS A 728 27.76 28.14 35.09
N PHE A 729 26.92 27.12 34.89
CA PHE A 729 26.50 26.66 33.57
C PHE A 729 25.00 26.88 33.39
N GLU A 730 24.64 27.69 32.40
CA GLU A 730 23.26 27.94 32.00
C GLU A 730 23.09 27.61 30.53
N LYS A 731 22.08 26.80 30.23
CA LYS A 731 21.65 26.52 28.86
C LYS A 731 20.26 27.06 28.64
N TRP A 732 20.00 27.49 27.42
CA TRP A 732 18.68 27.97 27.07
C TRP A 732 18.34 27.66 25.62
N ILE A 733 17.05 27.64 25.38
CA ILE A 733 16.44 27.55 24.06
C ILE A 733 15.38 28.63 23.98
N THR A 734 15.40 29.43 22.92
CA THR A 734 14.45 30.51 22.66
C THR A 734 14.05 30.51 21.19
N ASP A 735 12.97 31.22 20.89
CA ASP A 735 12.61 31.60 19.54
C ASP A 735 13.72 32.40 18.82
N SER A 736 13.85 32.26 17.49
CA SER A 736 14.91 32.99 16.80
C SER A 736 14.73 34.49 16.90
N HIS A 737 15.76 35.19 17.39
CA HIS A 737 15.82 36.65 17.40
C HIS A 737 16.27 37.25 16.05
N ASP A 738 16.60 36.42 15.06
CA ASP A 738 16.95 36.85 13.70
C ASP A 738 15.70 37.31 12.93
N ILE A 739 15.54 38.63 12.81
CA ILE A 739 14.45 39.27 12.04
C ILE A 739 14.45 38.92 10.54
N SER A 740 15.52 38.31 10.01
CA SER A 740 15.59 37.80 8.64
C SER A 740 14.99 36.39 8.49
N VAL A 741 14.75 35.71 9.61
CA VAL A 741 14.05 34.44 9.68
C VAL A 741 12.54 34.72 9.69
N THR A 742 11.87 34.35 8.59
CA THR A 742 10.43 34.56 8.41
C THR A 742 9.56 33.42 8.95
N TRP A 743 10.19 32.36 9.47
CA TRP A 743 9.51 31.15 9.96
C TRP A 743 10.40 30.37 10.95
N PRO A 744 9.86 29.77 12.04
CA PRO A 744 8.44 29.59 12.39
C PRO A 744 7.68 30.88 12.74
N HIS A 745 6.36 30.87 12.53
CA HIS A 745 5.49 31.99 12.89
C HIS A 745 5.33 32.15 14.41
N ASP A 746 4.86 33.33 14.83
CA ASP A 746 4.58 33.82 16.19
C ASP A 746 3.65 32.94 17.07
N ARG A 747 3.28 31.74 16.63
CA ARG A 747 2.32 30.83 17.31
C ARG A 747 2.67 29.35 17.28
N GLU A 748 3.79 28.97 16.68
CA GLU A 748 4.19 27.57 16.66
C GLU A 748 4.80 27.15 18.02
N THR A 749 5.05 25.87 18.22
CA THR A 749 5.63 25.35 19.47
C THR A 749 6.70 24.36 19.08
N VAL A 750 7.91 24.58 19.59
CA VAL A 750 9.04 23.67 19.40
C VAL A 750 8.91 22.57 20.43
N HIS A 751 8.94 21.33 19.95
CA HIS A 751 8.93 20.13 20.74
C HIS A 751 10.34 19.59 20.78
N VAL A 752 10.92 19.51 21.97
CA VAL A 752 12.28 19.02 22.16
C VAL A 752 12.19 17.57 22.63
N ASP A 753 12.53 16.65 21.73
CA ASP A 753 12.54 15.21 22.00
C ASP A 753 13.80 14.82 22.76
N MET A 754 14.91 15.49 22.45
CA MET A 754 16.20 15.33 23.10
C MET A 754 17.00 16.62 22.99
N LEU A 755 17.60 17.06 24.10
CA LEU A 755 18.60 18.11 24.10
C LEU A 755 19.69 17.76 25.11
N THR A 756 20.84 17.37 24.58
CA THR A 756 21.99 16.88 25.32
C THR A 756 23.18 17.79 25.11
N HIS A 757 23.78 18.24 26.20
CA HIS A 757 24.99 19.07 26.15
C HIS A 757 26.14 18.30 26.81
N THR A 758 27.31 18.33 26.17
CA THR A 758 28.55 17.71 26.65
C THR A 758 29.70 18.70 26.59
N LEU A 759 30.16 19.16 27.75
CA LEU A 759 31.36 19.99 27.85
C LEU A 759 32.60 19.13 28.13
N THR A 760 33.65 19.34 27.35
CA THR A 760 34.93 18.64 27.42
C THR A 760 36.08 19.65 27.43
N ILE A 761 37.13 19.39 28.21
CA ILE A 761 38.39 20.14 28.10
C ILE A 761 39.24 19.44 27.05
N GLU A 762 39.48 20.10 25.92
CA GLU A 762 40.20 19.51 24.77
C GLU A 762 41.71 19.60 24.98
N ASP A 763 42.20 20.79 25.31
CA ASP A 763 43.61 21.05 25.58
C ASP A 763 43.76 21.98 26.79
N LEU A 764 44.78 21.72 27.61
CA LEU A 764 45.27 22.68 28.60
C LEU A 764 46.79 22.80 28.45
N ILE A 765 47.25 24.00 28.11
CA ILE A 765 48.64 24.29 27.83
C ILE A 765 49.14 25.38 28.77
N VAL A 766 50.24 25.11 29.47
CA VAL A 766 50.99 26.12 30.24
C VAL A 766 52.36 26.24 29.60
N GLN A 767 52.64 27.39 29.00
CA GLN A 767 53.93 27.69 28.38
C GLN A 767 54.71 28.66 29.26
N PHE A 768 55.98 28.35 29.48
CA PHE A 768 56.90 29.23 30.17
C PHE A 768 58.00 29.65 29.20
N ASN A 769 58.05 30.94 28.89
CA ASN A 769 59.03 31.55 28.01
C ASN A 769 60.03 32.37 28.83
N TYR A 770 61.33 32.17 28.57
CA TYR A 770 62.38 32.93 29.21
C TYR A 770 63.20 33.68 28.17
N TYR A 771 63.40 34.99 28.38
CA TYR A 771 64.08 35.89 27.45
C TYR A 771 65.48 36.27 27.98
N PRO A 772 66.57 35.64 27.49
CA PRO A 772 67.90 35.78 28.09
C PRO A 772 68.54 37.15 27.90
N ALA A 773 68.13 37.89 26.85
CA ALA A 773 68.69 39.19 26.50
C ALA A 773 68.23 40.31 27.45
N THR A 774 67.02 40.17 28.01
CA THR A 774 66.37 41.14 28.90
C THR A 774 66.23 40.64 30.33
N ASP A 775 66.56 39.36 30.59
CA ASP A 775 66.40 38.67 31.88
C ASP A 775 64.96 38.71 32.41
N THR A 776 64.00 38.59 31.49
CA THR A 776 62.56 38.58 31.77
C THR A 776 61.96 37.21 31.46
N ASN A 777 60.83 36.90 32.07
CA ASN A 777 60.05 35.69 31.75
C ASN A 777 58.60 36.04 31.40
N GLU A 778 57.91 35.10 30.76
CA GLU A 778 56.49 35.17 30.46
C GLU A 778 55.89 33.77 30.65
N THR A 779 54.83 33.65 31.44
CA THR A 779 54.03 32.41 31.53
C THR A 779 52.73 32.63 30.78
N ILE A 780 52.43 31.78 29.79
CA ILE A 780 51.18 31.79 29.03
C ILE A 780 50.37 30.57 29.46
N VAL A 781 49.10 30.75 29.79
CA VAL A 781 48.17 29.64 30.03
C VAL A 781 47.10 29.69 28.97
N THR A 782 46.81 28.54 28.36
CA THR A 782 45.82 28.34 27.32
C THR A 782 44.90 27.19 27.73
N LEU A 783 43.60 27.46 27.85
CA LEU A 783 42.56 26.49 28.11
C LEU A 783 41.64 26.40 26.89
N LYS A 784 41.55 25.21 26.30
CA LYS A 784 40.68 24.93 25.16
C LYS A 784 39.52 24.05 25.59
N LEU A 785 38.31 24.56 25.43
CA LEU A 785 37.06 23.87 25.75
C LEU A 785 36.36 23.45 24.47
N LYS A 786 35.75 22.27 24.50
CA LYS A 786 34.90 21.74 23.44
C LYS A 786 33.53 21.43 24.02
N LEU A 787 32.50 22.05 23.49
CA LEU A 787 31.11 21.73 23.73
C LEU A 787 30.59 20.91 22.55
N SER A 788 30.01 19.74 22.82
CA SER A 788 29.23 18.97 21.86
C SER A 788 27.76 19.01 22.31
N VAL A 789 26.86 19.41 21.42
CA VAL A 789 25.43 19.44 21.67
C VAL A 789 24.72 18.51 20.70
N ASP A 790 24.05 17.50 21.24
CA ASP A 790 23.18 16.60 20.47
C ASP A 790 21.73 17.00 20.74
N TYR A 791 20.98 17.35 19.70
CA TYR A 791 19.58 17.72 19.84
C TYR A 791 18.72 17.01 18.80
N GLU A 792 17.48 16.74 19.19
CA GLU A 792 16.38 16.32 18.34
C GLU A 792 15.16 17.12 18.75
N GLU A 793 14.63 17.89 17.80
CA GLU A 793 13.45 18.70 18.01
C GLU A 793 12.61 18.78 16.73
N HIS A 794 11.34 19.10 16.93
CA HIS A 794 10.39 19.23 15.83
C HIS A 794 9.31 20.27 16.11
N LEU A 795 8.68 20.75 15.05
CA LEU A 795 7.38 21.41 15.10
C LEU A 795 6.32 20.38 14.72
N GLY A 796 5.12 20.50 15.28
CA GLY A 796 4.04 19.58 14.97
C GLY A 796 3.71 19.54 13.47
N GLY A 797 3.56 18.37 12.87
CA GLY A 797 2.96 18.25 11.54
C GLY A 797 1.48 18.68 11.56
N ARG A 798 0.86 18.85 10.39
CA ARG A 798 -0.39 19.61 10.29
C ARG A 798 -1.52 18.88 9.56
N TYR A 799 -2.72 19.03 10.12
CA TYR A 799 -3.95 18.98 9.35
C TYR A 799 -4.29 20.38 8.85
N GLU A 800 -4.20 20.62 7.54
CA GLU A 800 -4.48 21.95 6.99
C GLU A 800 -5.93 22.37 7.23
N TRP A 801 -6.86 21.41 7.21
CA TRP A 801 -8.29 21.69 7.29
C TRP A 801 -9.03 20.88 8.34
N VAL A 802 -9.92 21.54 9.06
CA VAL A 802 -11.09 20.93 9.71
C VAL A 802 -12.36 21.42 9.01
N VAL A 803 -13.13 20.50 8.45
CA VAL A 803 -14.28 20.78 7.61
C VAL A 803 -15.56 20.22 8.23
N VAL A 804 -16.60 21.04 8.27
CA VAL A 804 -17.95 20.64 8.70
C VAL A 804 -18.99 21.07 7.68
N ALA A 805 -20.13 20.40 7.68
CA ALA A 805 -21.23 20.74 6.80
C ALA A 805 -21.78 22.15 7.09
N LYS A 806 -22.02 22.95 6.04
CA LYS A 806 -22.60 24.30 6.10
C LYS A 806 -23.84 24.44 7.01
N HIS A 807 -24.64 23.37 7.13
CA HIS A 807 -25.95 23.39 7.79
C HIS A 807 -26.01 22.60 9.10
N SER A 808 -24.87 22.20 9.68
CA SER A 808 -24.85 21.30 10.85
C SER A 808 -24.15 21.89 12.07
N THR A 809 -24.93 22.21 13.10
CA THR A 809 -24.41 22.68 14.39
C THR A 809 -23.87 21.54 15.26
N ALA A 810 -24.47 20.35 15.17
CA ALA A 810 -24.02 19.18 15.93
C ALA A 810 -22.62 18.73 15.48
N ASP A 811 -22.39 18.68 14.16
CA ASP A 811 -21.09 18.30 13.60
C ASP A 811 -20.00 19.33 13.96
N THR A 812 -20.37 20.60 14.10
CA THR A 812 -19.46 21.66 14.58
C THR A 812 -19.02 21.39 16.03
N ALA A 813 -19.96 21.04 16.91
CA ALA A 813 -19.64 20.68 18.29
C ALA A 813 -18.78 19.41 18.39
N ALA A 814 -19.03 18.44 17.50
CA ALA A 814 -18.27 17.19 17.42
C ALA A 814 -16.84 17.39 16.89
N ALA A 815 -16.67 18.23 15.87
CA ALA A 815 -15.37 18.52 15.26
C ALA A 815 -14.36 19.15 16.22
N ILE A 816 -14.84 19.93 17.20
CA ILE A 816 -13.97 20.54 18.23
C ILE A 816 -13.25 19.44 19.02
N MET A 817 -13.92 18.33 19.36
CA MET A 817 -13.29 17.23 20.12
C MET A 817 -12.18 16.54 19.32
N VAL A 818 -12.39 16.33 18.01
CA VAL A 818 -11.38 15.73 17.13
C VAL A 818 -10.18 16.66 16.94
N ALA A 819 -10.42 17.95 16.73
CA ALA A 819 -9.36 18.94 16.60
C ALA A 819 -8.55 19.11 17.91
N GLU A 820 -9.23 19.10 19.06
CA GLU A 820 -8.60 19.20 20.38
C GLU A 820 -7.68 18.01 20.67
N ILE A 821 -8.16 16.78 20.44
CA ILE A 821 -7.34 15.59 20.76
C ILE A 821 -6.10 15.49 19.86
N LEU A 822 -6.22 15.82 18.58
CA LEU A 822 -5.07 15.86 17.66
C LEU A 822 -4.07 16.96 18.05
N LYS A 823 -4.56 18.11 18.55
CA LYS A 823 -3.69 19.14 19.12
C LYS A 823 -2.95 18.64 20.36
N ASN A 824 -3.59 17.86 21.22
CA ASN A 824 -2.93 17.22 22.35
C ASN A 824 -1.85 16.22 21.91
N LYS A 825 -2.01 15.60 20.73
CA LYS A 825 -1.00 14.79 20.04
C LYS A 825 0.10 15.61 19.35
N GLN A 826 0.21 16.90 19.65
CA GLN A 826 1.23 17.79 19.09
C GLN A 826 1.05 18.02 17.58
N LEU A 827 -0.14 17.77 17.03
CA LEU A 827 -0.46 18.12 15.64
C LEU A 827 -1.04 19.54 15.56
N GLU A 828 -0.64 20.29 14.56
CA GLU A 828 -1.21 21.60 14.27
C GLU A 828 -2.53 21.47 13.50
N ILE A 829 -3.46 22.37 13.77
CA ILE A 829 -4.67 22.57 12.97
C ILE A 829 -4.54 23.92 12.26
N GLY A 830 -4.49 23.89 10.92
CA GLY A 830 -4.27 25.08 10.10
C GLY A 830 -5.47 26.03 10.10
N VAL A 831 -6.55 25.65 9.42
CA VAL A 831 -7.77 26.46 9.31
C VAL A 831 -9.03 25.60 9.40
N SER A 832 -10.13 26.20 9.85
CA SER A 832 -11.46 25.58 9.79
C SER A 832 -12.30 26.17 8.65
N GLY A 833 -13.10 25.34 8.01
CA GLY A 833 -13.92 25.74 6.87
C GLY A 833 -15.21 24.94 6.77
N LEU A 834 -16.06 25.36 5.83
CA LEU A 834 -17.25 24.60 5.45
C LEU A 834 -16.98 23.69 4.26
N ASP A 835 -17.85 22.72 4.04
CA ASP A 835 -17.89 22.01 2.77
C ASP A 835 -18.22 22.97 1.60
N MET A 836 -19.26 23.79 1.74
CA MET A 836 -19.77 24.71 0.71
C MET A 836 -19.86 26.17 1.17
N LEU A 837 -19.99 27.09 0.21
CA LEU A 837 -20.15 28.51 0.49
C LEU A 837 -21.43 28.81 1.28
N HIS A 838 -21.30 29.57 2.37
CA HIS A 838 -22.43 30.12 3.12
C HIS A 838 -22.86 31.50 2.55
N ASP A 839 -24.00 31.55 1.87
CA ASP A 839 -24.56 32.77 1.24
C ASP A 839 -26.05 32.94 1.61
N PRO A 840 -26.53 34.15 2.00
CA PRO A 840 -25.79 35.38 2.27
C PRO A 840 -25.14 35.33 3.66
N GLY A 841 -23.81 35.22 3.68
CA GLY A 841 -23.05 34.87 4.87
C GLY A 841 -21.68 35.53 4.99
N PRO A 842 -20.96 35.31 6.11
CA PRO A 842 -19.55 35.70 6.22
C PRO A 842 -18.71 34.96 5.17
N LYS A 843 -17.61 35.58 4.71
CA LYS A 843 -16.67 35.06 3.69
C LYS A 843 -15.81 33.89 4.20
N MET A 844 -16.41 32.97 4.94
CA MET A 844 -15.75 31.83 5.56
C MET A 844 -15.16 30.90 4.49
N PRO A 845 -13.99 30.27 4.75
CA PRO A 845 -13.41 29.29 3.84
C PRO A 845 -14.32 28.11 3.55
N TYR A 846 -14.21 27.55 2.34
CA TYR A 846 -14.86 26.30 1.98
C TYR A 846 -14.02 25.48 0.99
N VAL A 847 -14.18 24.15 1.02
CA VAL A 847 -13.28 23.21 0.32
C VAL A 847 -13.86 22.62 -0.95
N MET A 848 -15.18 22.59 -1.15
CA MET A 848 -15.77 21.97 -2.34
C MET A 848 -15.80 22.92 -3.55
N ALA A 849 -15.48 22.39 -4.73
CA ALA A 849 -15.47 23.13 -5.97
C ALA A 849 -16.89 23.48 -6.41
N LYS A 850 -17.07 24.71 -6.92
CA LYS A 850 -18.33 25.22 -7.45
C LYS A 850 -18.22 25.35 -8.97
N PHE A 851 -19.07 24.63 -9.68
CA PHE A 851 -19.14 24.58 -11.14
C PHE A 851 -20.30 25.41 -11.71
N GLY A 852 -21.40 25.52 -10.97
CA GLY A 852 -22.57 26.28 -11.39
C GLY A 852 -22.54 27.76 -10.99
N PRO A 853 -23.44 28.60 -11.53
CA PRO A 853 -23.44 30.04 -11.30
C PRO A 853 -24.02 30.43 -9.92
N THR A 854 -24.92 29.61 -9.36
CA THR A 854 -25.61 29.91 -8.09
C THR A 854 -24.91 29.27 -6.89
N ASN A 855 -25.49 29.33 -5.69
CA ASN A 855 -24.92 28.73 -4.47
C ASN A 855 -25.79 27.57 -3.97
N THR A 856 -26.46 26.89 -4.89
CA THR A 856 -27.27 25.70 -4.61
C THR A 856 -26.36 24.47 -4.57
N LEU A 857 -26.81 23.41 -3.90
CA LEU A 857 -26.03 22.17 -3.83
C LEU A 857 -25.68 21.61 -5.22
N ALA A 858 -26.60 21.69 -6.18
CA ALA A 858 -26.38 21.20 -7.54
C ALA A 858 -25.18 21.89 -8.23
N ASP A 859 -24.84 23.11 -7.84
CA ASP A 859 -23.69 23.84 -8.38
C ASP A 859 -22.33 23.27 -7.91
N TYR A 860 -22.31 22.40 -6.90
CA TYR A 860 -21.09 21.79 -6.34
C TYR A 860 -20.81 20.38 -6.88
N TYR A 861 -21.58 19.96 -7.89
CA TYR A 861 -21.30 18.76 -8.66
C TYR A 861 -20.73 19.20 -9.99
N ILE A 862 -19.73 18.48 -10.48
CA ILE A 862 -19.39 18.49 -11.91
C ILE A 862 -20.73 18.29 -12.64
N PRO A 863 -21.09 19.13 -13.63
CA PRO A 863 -22.45 19.21 -14.14
C PRO A 863 -23.10 17.85 -14.38
N GLY A 864 -24.09 17.52 -13.53
CA GLY A 864 -24.88 16.28 -13.60
C GLY A 864 -24.22 15.01 -13.04
N THR A 865 -23.06 15.08 -12.38
CA THR A 865 -22.28 13.89 -12.00
C THR A 865 -21.89 13.85 -10.51
N ARG A 866 -20.72 14.38 -10.12
CA ARG A 866 -20.03 14.06 -8.85
C ARG A 866 -19.37 15.28 -8.21
N PRO A 867 -19.21 15.30 -6.86
CA PRO A 867 -18.54 16.39 -6.18
C PRO A 867 -17.02 16.33 -6.39
N SER A 868 -16.35 17.46 -6.19
CA SER A 868 -14.91 17.62 -6.35
C SER A 868 -14.38 18.66 -5.36
N LEU A 869 -13.13 18.49 -4.93
CA LEU A 869 -12.42 19.45 -4.11
C LEU A 869 -11.93 20.64 -4.94
N LYS A 870 -11.78 21.78 -4.29
CA LYS A 870 -11.04 22.92 -4.87
C LYS A 870 -9.55 22.58 -4.93
N ASP A 871 -8.85 23.33 -5.76
CA ASP A 871 -7.39 23.26 -5.77
C ASP A 871 -6.80 23.96 -4.54
N ASP A 872 -7.27 25.17 -4.22
CA ASP A 872 -6.84 25.97 -3.07
C ASP A 872 -7.88 27.03 -2.65
N TRP A 873 -7.63 27.64 -1.50
CA TRP A 873 -8.39 28.77 -0.97
C TRP A 873 -7.54 30.05 -0.95
N CYS A 874 -8.00 31.05 -1.69
CA CYS A 874 -7.38 32.38 -1.80
C CYS A 874 -5.88 32.36 -2.17
N HIS A 875 -5.38 31.32 -2.86
CA HIS A 875 -3.96 31.15 -3.17
C HIS A 875 -3.01 31.07 -1.95
N HIS A 876 -3.54 30.78 -0.75
CA HIS A 876 -2.74 30.69 0.48
C HIS A 876 -2.87 29.34 1.18
N TRP A 877 -4.03 28.69 1.08
CA TRP A 877 -4.27 27.38 1.69
C TRP A 877 -4.51 26.35 0.59
N PRO A 878 -3.64 25.34 0.42
CA PRO A 878 -3.94 24.23 -0.48
C PRO A 878 -5.21 23.52 -0.01
N VAL A 879 -5.98 22.94 -0.92
CA VAL A 879 -7.14 22.08 -0.58
C VAL A 879 -6.91 20.68 -1.14
N SER A 880 -6.76 20.57 -2.46
CA SER A 880 -6.26 19.33 -3.05
C SER A 880 -4.78 19.15 -2.67
N SER A 881 -4.38 17.91 -2.36
CA SER A 881 -3.09 17.51 -1.75
C SER A 881 -2.89 17.82 -0.26
N SER A 882 -3.92 18.32 0.43
CA SER A 882 -3.84 18.62 1.87
C SER A 882 -4.31 17.45 2.74
N ASN A 883 -3.98 17.54 4.03
CA ASN A 883 -4.59 16.75 5.09
C ASN A 883 -5.89 17.44 5.56
N ILE A 884 -7.01 16.74 5.48
CA ILE A 884 -8.36 17.25 5.78
C ILE A 884 -9.02 16.35 6.82
N ILE A 885 -9.57 16.96 7.88
CA ILE A 885 -10.51 16.33 8.80
C ILE A 885 -11.92 16.71 8.34
N THR A 886 -12.80 15.74 8.12
CA THR A 886 -14.23 16.01 7.82
C THR A 886 -15.13 15.31 8.82
N VAL A 887 -16.01 16.09 9.46
CA VAL A 887 -16.97 15.59 10.45
C VAL A 887 -18.39 15.80 9.95
N GLY A 888 -19.21 14.77 10.11
CA GLY A 888 -20.60 14.73 9.66
C GLY A 888 -20.80 13.77 8.50
N GLY A 889 -21.95 13.07 8.51
CA GLY A 889 -22.23 12.00 7.55
C GLY A 889 -22.30 12.45 6.10
N PRO A 890 -22.18 11.50 5.15
CA PRO A 890 -22.27 11.77 3.71
C PRO A 890 -23.66 12.30 3.29
N LEU A 891 -24.67 12.17 4.17
CA LEU A 891 -25.97 12.81 3.99
C LEU A 891 -25.97 14.31 4.35
N ALA A 892 -25.04 14.78 5.19
CA ALA A 892 -24.98 16.14 5.70
C ALA A 892 -23.82 16.94 5.08
N SER A 893 -22.64 16.35 4.96
CA SER A 893 -21.42 16.97 4.42
C SER A 893 -21.16 16.54 2.98
N LEU A 894 -20.86 17.51 2.09
CA LEU A 894 -20.46 17.21 0.72
C LEU A 894 -19.01 16.70 0.63
N THR A 895 -18.14 17.11 1.56
CA THR A 895 -16.77 16.58 1.68
C THR A 895 -16.80 15.12 2.11
N THR A 896 -17.65 14.76 3.07
CA THR A 896 -17.84 13.36 3.46
C THR A 896 -18.49 12.55 2.33
N GLU A 897 -19.41 13.14 1.58
CA GLU A 897 -19.98 12.49 0.39
C GLU A 897 -18.93 12.19 -0.69
N TYR A 898 -17.96 13.09 -0.90
CA TYR A 898 -16.84 12.87 -1.81
C TYR A 898 -16.00 11.66 -1.38
N VAL A 899 -15.59 11.59 -0.11
CA VAL A 899 -14.72 10.51 0.39
C VAL A 899 -15.47 9.19 0.58
N ASN A 900 -16.79 9.22 0.75
CA ASN A 900 -17.62 8.03 1.00
C ASN A 900 -17.44 6.92 -0.05
N GLU A 901 -17.26 7.25 -1.32
CA GLU A 901 -17.06 6.22 -2.35
C GLU A 901 -15.64 5.64 -2.37
N PHE A 902 -14.75 6.09 -1.49
CA PHE A 902 -13.37 5.62 -1.42
C PHE A 902 -13.06 4.82 -0.15
N THR A 903 -13.82 5.03 0.94
CA THR A 903 -13.64 4.29 2.19
C THR A 903 -14.16 2.85 2.11
N ASP A 904 -13.62 1.98 2.97
CA ASP A 904 -13.96 0.55 3.02
C ASP A 904 -15.25 0.28 3.82
N ALA A 905 -15.65 1.21 4.67
CA ALA A 905 -17.03 1.31 5.17
C ALA A 905 -17.68 2.60 4.65
N PHE A 906 -18.82 2.48 3.95
CA PHE A 906 -19.47 3.62 3.33
C PHE A 906 -20.99 3.57 3.36
N TYR A 907 -21.65 4.73 3.26
CA TYR A 907 -23.08 4.82 3.14
C TYR A 907 -23.55 4.49 1.72
N ALA A 908 -24.43 3.48 1.61
CA ALA A 908 -24.98 3.02 0.35
C ALA A 908 -26.20 3.87 -0.09
N PHE A 909 -25.96 4.91 -0.88
CA PHE A 909 -27.00 5.83 -1.37
C PHE A 909 -28.06 5.15 -2.26
N ASN A 910 -29.33 5.47 -2.01
CA ASN A 910 -30.43 5.13 -2.91
C ASN A 910 -31.51 6.23 -2.89
N GLY A 911 -32.16 6.47 -4.03
CA GLY A 911 -33.26 7.42 -4.17
C GLY A 911 -32.80 8.80 -4.62
N THR A 912 -33.30 9.85 -3.99
CA THR A 912 -32.93 11.24 -4.27
C THR A 912 -32.52 11.90 -2.98
N HIS A 913 -31.28 12.38 -2.92
CA HIS A 913 -30.76 13.05 -1.73
C HIS A 913 -30.38 14.48 -2.08
N ARG A 914 -30.88 15.43 -1.28
CA ARG A 914 -30.68 16.88 -1.47
C ARG A 914 -30.95 17.37 -2.91
N GLY A 915 -31.93 16.77 -3.58
CA GLY A 915 -32.35 17.14 -4.95
C GLY A 915 -31.53 16.49 -6.07
N VAL A 916 -30.53 15.66 -5.75
CA VAL A 916 -29.72 14.92 -6.72
C VAL A 916 -30.15 13.44 -6.71
N PRO A 917 -30.51 12.85 -7.87
CA PRO A 917 -30.79 11.41 -7.97
C PRO A 917 -29.53 10.58 -7.69
N LYS A 918 -29.66 9.59 -6.80
CA LYS A 918 -28.58 8.68 -6.39
C LYS A 918 -29.08 7.23 -6.28
N PRO A 919 -29.60 6.61 -7.34
CA PRO A 919 -30.17 5.25 -7.31
C PRO A 919 -29.07 4.17 -7.37
N TRP A 920 -28.02 4.32 -6.57
CA TRP A 920 -26.76 3.60 -6.77
C TRP A 920 -26.73 2.25 -6.06
N ALA A 921 -27.37 2.14 -4.90
CA ALA A 921 -27.33 0.95 -4.07
C ALA A 921 -28.46 -0.04 -4.34
N HIS A 922 -28.11 -1.33 -4.35
CA HIS A 922 -29.04 -2.45 -4.39
C HIS A 922 -30.07 -2.39 -3.23
N PRO A 923 -31.31 -2.87 -3.42
CA PRO A 923 -32.33 -2.91 -2.36
C PRO A 923 -31.90 -3.53 -1.02
N ASP A 924 -30.95 -4.47 -1.05
CA ASP A 924 -30.49 -5.17 0.15
C ASP A 924 -29.56 -4.35 1.03
N ILE A 925 -28.82 -3.40 0.45
CA ILE A 925 -27.84 -2.58 1.16
C ILE A 925 -28.24 -1.11 1.27
N LYS A 926 -29.26 -0.67 0.52
CA LYS A 926 -29.66 0.75 0.46
C LYS A 926 -29.88 1.35 1.86
N GLY A 927 -29.34 2.55 2.05
CA GLY A 927 -29.51 3.31 3.28
C GLY A 927 -28.80 2.71 4.51
N LYS A 928 -27.84 1.81 4.29
CA LYS A 928 -26.99 1.19 5.32
C LYS A 928 -25.54 1.62 5.12
N ILE A 929 -24.74 1.47 6.17
CA ILE A 929 -23.28 1.34 6.03
C ILE A 929 -23.04 -0.04 5.40
N PHE A 930 -22.25 -0.09 4.34
CA PHE A 930 -21.84 -1.32 3.66
C PHE A 930 -20.31 -1.42 3.69
N ALA A 931 -19.81 -2.61 4.02
CA ALA A 931 -18.39 -2.92 4.13
C ALA A 931 -18.09 -4.21 3.35
N PRO A 932 -17.66 -4.14 2.07
CA PRO A 932 -17.53 -5.31 1.20
C PRO A 932 -16.36 -6.23 1.57
N THR A 933 -15.37 -5.74 2.32
CA THR A 933 -14.18 -6.51 2.70
C THR A 933 -14.41 -7.45 3.88
N ILE A 934 -15.56 -7.34 4.56
CA ILE A 934 -15.98 -8.29 5.60
C ILE A 934 -16.29 -9.64 4.95
N TRP A 935 -15.68 -10.71 5.49
CA TRP A 935 -15.70 -12.03 4.88
C TRP A 935 -15.97 -13.16 5.87
N ASP A 936 -15.59 -12.98 7.14
CA ASP A 936 -15.71 -14.00 8.17
C ASP A 936 -17.04 -13.87 8.97
N LYS A 937 -17.69 -12.70 8.93
CA LYS A 937 -18.85 -12.41 9.78
C LYS A 937 -20.22 -12.57 9.12
N THR A 938 -21.23 -12.74 9.97
CA THR A 938 -22.65 -12.93 9.57
C THR A 938 -23.32 -11.69 8.98
N ALA A 939 -22.74 -10.49 9.11
CA ALA A 939 -23.31 -9.25 8.56
C ALA A 939 -22.23 -8.26 8.11
N ASN A 940 -22.33 -7.81 6.86
CA ASN A 940 -21.49 -6.77 6.26
C ASN A 940 -22.24 -5.46 6.01
N THR A 941 -23.42 -5.31 6.62
CA THR A 941 -24.22 -4.09 6.55
C THR A 941 -24.74 -3.67 7.93
N PHE A 942 -24.71 -2.36 8.19
CA PHE A 942 -25.09 -1.77 9.47
C PHE A 942 -26.11 -0.65 9.25
N ALA A 943 -27.23 -0.67 9.99
CA ALA A 943 -28.38 0.18 9.69
C ALA A 943 -29.03 0.76 10.95
N GLY A 944 -29.67 1.91 10.79
CA GLY A 944 -30.36 2.62 11.87
C GLY A 944 -29.42 3.43 12.76
N ALA A 945 -29.98 4.07 13.78
CA ALA A 945 -29.21 4.80 14.78
C ALA A 945 -28.32 3.86 15.62
N GLY A 946 -27.26 4.41 16.20
CA GLY A 946 -26.28 3.69 17.01
C GLY A 946 -25.14 3.09 16.20
N TRP A 947 -24.86 3.59 15.00
CA TRP A 947 -23.77 3.14 14.14
C TRP A 947 -23.00 4.31 13.56
N ALA A 948 -21.67 4.19 13.52
CA ALA A 948 -20.78 5.22 13.00
C ALA A 948 -19.55 4.62 12.31
N VAL A 949 -18.83 5.47 11.58
CA VAL A 949 -17.62 5.14 10.83
C VAL A 949 -16.53 6.15 11.16
N VAL A 950 -15.32 5.64 11.39
CA VAL A 950 -14.07 6.40 11.44
C VAL A 950 -13.21 5.85 10.30
N ALA A 951 -12.79 6.69 9.37
CA ALA A 951 -12.02 6.20 8.21
C ALA A 951 -10.99 7.22 7.74
N VAL A 952 -10.01 6.74 7.00
CA VAL A 952 -9.05 7.56 6.27
C VAL A 952 -8.99 7.11 4.81
N TYR A 953 -8.65 8.03 3.92
CA TYR A 953 -8.32 7.73 2.54
C TYR A 953 -7.37 8.78 1.98
N LYS A 954 -6.43 8.38 1.10
CA LYS A 954 -5.61 9.30 0.29
C LYS A 954 -6.04 9.22 -1.16
N ASP A 955 -6.53 10.33 -1.71
CA ASP A 955 -6.89 10.36 -3.13
C ASP A 955 -5.67 10.51 -4.05
N ILE A 956 -5.87 10.37 -5.37
CA ILE A 956 -4.77 10.41 -6.33
C ILE A 956 -4.16 11.81 -6.54
N ASN A 957 -4.80 12.87 -6.02
CA ASN A 957 -4.19 14.19 -5.91
C ASN A 957 -3.25 14.28 -4.69
N GLY A 958 -3.20 13.23 -3.86
CA GLY A 958 -2.44 13.17 -2.62
C GLY A 958 -3.17 13.77 -1.41
N THR A 959 -4.47 14.03 -1.51
CA THR A 959 -5.27 14.59 -0.40
C THR A 959 -5.59 13.49 0.60
N VAL A 960 -5.16 13.65 1.85
CA VAL A 960 -5.49 12.72 2.94
C VAL A 960 -6.74 13.20 3.65
N ILE A 961 -7.78 12.38 3.72
CA ILE A 961 -9.05 12.74 4.33
C ILE A 961 -9.33 11.81 5.49
N PHE A 962 -9.23 12.32 6.73
CA PHE A 962 -9.68 11.64 7.93
C PHE A 962 -11.14 12.02 8.20
N THR A 963 -12.04 11.04 8.15
CA THR A 963 -13.48 11.25 8.28
C THR A 963 -14.06 10.55 9.50
N VAL A 964 -14.90 11.27 10.24
CA VAL A 964 -15.68 10.72 11.36
C VAL A 964 -17.14 11.07 11.16
N TRP A 965 -18.00 10.06 11.08
CA TRP A 965 -19.43 10.28 10.89
C TRP A 965 -20.31 9.16 11.43
N GLY A 966 -21.55 9.51 11.78
CA GLY A 966 -22.57 8.58 12.23
C GLY A 966 -23.82 8.57 11.36
N MET A 967 -24.65 7.53 11.52
CA MET A 967 -25.95 7.42 10.84
C MET A 967 -26.91 8.56 11.21
N THR A 968 -26.73 9.14 12.40
CA THR A 968 -27.42 10.34 12.88
C THR A 968 -26.43 11.41 13.38
N ALA A 969 -26.93 12.60 13.71
CA ALA A 969 -26.13 13.65 14.32
C ALA A 969 -25.62 13.25 15.72
N ASP A 970 -26.45 12.56 16.51
CA ASP A 970 -26.05 12.00 17.81
C ASP A 970 -24.95 10.96 17.61
N ASP A 971 -25.08 10.09 16.60
CA ASP A 971 -24.07 9.08 16.31
C ASP A 971 -22.72 9.71 15.95
N THR A 972 -22.74 10.77 15.14
CA THR A 972 -21.54 11.53 14.76
C THR A 972 -20.87 12.13 16.00
N TYR A 973 -21.65 12.73 16.90
CA TYR A 973 -21.14 13.31 18.14
C TYR A 973 -20.43 12.26 19.01
N TYR A 974 -21.07 11.11 19.24
CA TYR A 974 -20.50 10.06 20.09
C TYR A 974 -19.34 9.31 19.42
N ALA A 975 -19.30 9.23 18.09
CA ALA A 975 -18.11 8.76 17.37
C ALA A 975 -16.91 9.70 17.53
N CYS A 976 -17.12 11.02 17.39
CA CYS A 976 -16.06 12.00 17.66
C CYS A 976 -15.62 11.99 19.12
N LYS A 977 -16.55 11.80 20.06
CA LYS A 977 -16.22 11.61 21.48
C LYS A 977 -15.38 10.35 21.68
N TRP A 978 -15.71 9.26 21.01
CA TRP A 978 -14.92 8.03 21.09
C TRP A 978 -13.49 8.25 20.58
N VAL A 979 -13.30 8.93 19.44
CA VAL A 979 -11.96 9.30 18.95
C VAL A 979 -11.21 10.15 19.96
N HIS A 980 -11.87 11.14 20.57
CA HIS A 980 -11.26 11.97 21.60
C HIS A 980 -10.81 11.16 22.83
N ASP A 981 -11.62 10.22 23.29
CA ASP A 981 -11.33 9.43 24.48
C ASP A 981 -10.38 8.23 24.20
N ASN A 982 -10.23 7.80 22.95
CA ASN A 982 -9.51 6.58 22.56
C ASN A 982 -8.49 6.82 21.44
N ILE A 983 -7.91 8.03 21.34
CA ILE A 983 -6.91 8.34 20.30
C ILE A 983 -5.71 7.40 20.37
N GLU A 984 -5.33 6.93 21.56
CA GLU A 984 -4.23 5.99 21.79
C GLU A 984 -4.46 4.67 21.05
N THR A 985 -5.72 4.21 20.95
CA THR A 985 -6.08 3.03 20.16
C THR A 985 -5.79 3.22 18.67
N LEU A 986 -5.98 4.44 18.14
CA LEU A 986 -5.62 4.72 16.75
C LEU A 986 -4.10 4.75 16.55
N GLN A 987 -3.32 5.10 17.58
CA GLN A 987 -1.86 5.16 17.48
C GLN A 987 -1.17 3.80 17.52
N THR A 988 -1.84 2.79 18.07
CA THR A 988 -1.35 1.40 18.08
C THR A 988 -2.12 0.53 17.09
N MET A 989 -3.01 1.13 16.30
CA MET A 989 -3.81 0.39 15.31
C MET A 989 -2.89 -0.34 14.34
N ASN A 990 -3.24 -1.58 14.03
CA ASN A 990 -2.47 -2.39 13.08
C ASN A 990 -2.36 -1.67 11.72
N PRO A 991 -1.19 -1.74 11.06
CA PRO A 991 -1.02 -1.22 9.72
C PRO A 991 -2.08 -1.76 8.75
N GLY A 992 -2.61 -0.91 7.87
CA GLY A 992 -3.62 -1.29 6.88
C GLY A 992 -5.08 -1.16 7.33
N VAL A 993 -5.37 -0.84 8.59
CA VAL A 993 -6.74 -0.53 9.02
C VAL A 993 -7.14 0.87 8.56
N THR A 994 -7.87 0.94 7.45
CA THR A 994 -8.32 2.20 6.83
C THR A 994 -9.66 2.70 7.40
N SER A 995 -10.50 1.79 7.90
CA SER A 995 -11.87 2.10 8.34
C SER A 995 -12.29 1.28 9.56
N LEU A 996 -13.00 1.92 10.50
CA LEU A 996 -13.67 1.29 11.63
C LEU A 996 -15.17 1.42 11.49
N VAL A 997 -15.90 0.37 11.87
CA VAL A 997 -17.34 0.46 12.16
C VAL A 997 -17.54 0.45 13.67
N LEU A 998 -18.20 1.49 14.19
CA LEU A 998 -18.49 1.65 15.62
C LEU A 998 -19.95 1.36 15.93
N LYS A 999 -20.19 0.69 17.06
CA LYS A 999 -21.52 0.59 17.70
C LYS A 999 -21.60 1.53 18.89
N ILE A 1000 -22.65 2.33 18.95
CA ILE A 1000 -22.93 3.21 20.09
C ILE A 1000 -24.01 2.58 20.96
N ASP A 1001 -23.74 2.52 22.26
CA ASP A 1001 -24.68 2.06 23.28
C ASP A 1001 -25.44 3.24 23.91
N TYR A 1002 -26.68 3.43 23.47
CA TYR A 1002 -27.59 4.44 24.02
C TYR A 1002 -28.35 4.00 25.28
N THR A 1003 -27.99 2.87 25.90
CA THR A 1003 -28.65 2.37 27.11
C THR A 1003 -28.05 2.90 28.41
N THR A 1004 -26.84 3.43 28.38
CA THR A 1004 -26.08 3.95 29.55
C THR A 1004 -26.05 5.50 29.57
N CYS A 1005 -25.52 6.16 30.60
CA CYS A 1005 -25.27 7.61 30.56
C CYS A 1005 -24.06 7.93 31.43
N PRO A 1006 -22.95 8.46 30.87
CA PRO A 1006 -22.75 8.84 29.46
C PRO A 1006 -22.76 7.64 28.51
N TYR A 1007 -23.18 7.85 27.25
CA TYR A 1007 -23.16 6.82 26.21
C TYR A 1007 -21.71 6.51 25.78
N SER A 1008 -21.46 5.26 25.41
CA SER A 1008 -20.15 4.79 24.94
C SER A 1008 -20.25 4.19 23.55
N ALA A 1009 -19.14 4.22 22.81
CA ALA A 1009 -18.98 3.50 21.55
C ALA A 1009 -17.88 2.44 21.67
N SER A 1010 -18.00 1.38 20.88
CA SER A 1010 -17.01 0.32 20.76
C SER A 1010 -16.79 -0.04 19.29
N ILE A 1011 -15.58 -0.51 18.96
CA ILE A 1011 -15.25 -1.03 17.64
C ILE A 1011 -16.01 -2.35 17.44
N VAL A 1012 -16.63 -2.49 16.27
CA VAL A 1012 -17.24 -3.75 15.80
C VAL A 1012 -16.46 -4.34 14.64
N GLU A 1013 -15.87 -3.50 13.80
CA GLU A 1013 -15.09 -3.92 12.63
C GLU A 1013 -13.83 -3.08 12.47
N ARG A 1014 -12.72 -3.74 12.10
CA ARG A 1014 -11.48 -3.14 11.58
C ARG A 1014 -11.32 -3.60 10.13
N LEU A 1015 -11.37 -2.66 9.19
CA LEU A 1015 -11.37 -2.95 7.77
C LEU A 1015 -10.11 -2.41 7.12
N GLY A 1016 -9.53 -3.20 6.22
CA GLY A 1016 -8.61 -2.74 5.19
C GLY A 1016 -9.27 -2.81 3.81
N THR A 1017 -8.47 -2.59 2.77
CA THR A 1017 -8.88 -2.52 1.36
C THR A 1017 -9.25 -3.89 0.79
N ILE A 1018 -8.68 -4.98 1.31
CA ILE A 1018 -8.89 -6.35 0.80
C ILE A 1018 -9.34 -7.36 1.86
N SER A 1019 -9.15 -7.07 3.15
CA SER A 1019 -9.49 -7.97 4.26
C SER A 1019 -9.98 -7.19 5.50
N GLU A 1020 -10.29 -7.91 6.57
CA GLU A 1020 -10.70 -7.39 7.87
C GLU A 1020 -9.86 -7.99 9.00
N LYS A 1021 -9.72 -7.27 10.11
CA LYS A 1021 -9.13 -7.76 11.37
C LYS A 1021 -10.17 -7.99 12.44
N TYR A 1022 -9.88 -8.90 13.36
CA TYR A 1022 -10.77 -9.18 14.48
C TYR A 1022 -10.93 -7.95 15.40
N PRO A 1023 -12.12 -7.74 16.03
CA PRO A 1023 -12.38 -6.55 16.85
C PRO A 1023 -11.60 -6.50 18.17
N GLU A 1024 -11.00 -7.61 18.58
CA GLU A 1024 -10.28 -7.73 19.85
C GLU A 1024 -8.76 -7.74 19.67
N ASP A 1025 -8.25 -7.72 18.43
CA ASP A 1025 -6.82 -7.56 18.18
C ASP A 1025 -6.38 -6.13 18.54
N PRO A 1026 -5.34 -5.98 19.39
CA PRO A 1026 -4.82 -4.69 19.81
C PRO A 1026 -4.20 -3.88 18.67
#